data_AF-A0A9P8H3D5-F1
#
_entry.id   AF-A0A9P8H3D5-F1
#
_cell.length_a   1.000
_cell.length_b   1.000
_cell.length_c   1.000
_cell.angle_alpha   90.00
_cell.angle_beta   90.00
_cell.angle_gamma   90.00
#
_symmetry.space_group_name_H-M   'P 1'
#
loop_
_entity.id
_entity.type
_entity.pdbx_description
1 polymer ?
#
loop_
_entity_poly.entity_id
_entity_poly.type
_entity_poly.pdbx_seq_one_letter_code
_entity_poly.pdbx_strand_id
1 'polypeptide(L)'
;MSKRIALALSNLLIPIAALVFATGFFPYKPFLSGLATFEEVENEELGLGLLKGNERPQRIFDKVIFMTVDALRSDFVYGHGSGFTFTQDLIRSGAALPFTAHATPPTITMPRVKALTTGSVPSFLDVILNFAESDTTSSLASQDTWLAQAKANLDNGNLVFYGDDTWLKLFPDFFARHDGTSSFFVSDFTEVDNNVTRHVPRELEQPDWDAMIMHYLGLDHIGHKAGPLSPNMLPKQKEMDAIVKKIYEAMELNSHLDDTLLVVAGDHGMNSGGNHGGSAPGETEPALVFISPKFVDLEKPAYAAPTDPKEGTEFEFYRKVAQNDVVPTLSALLGIPIPRNNLGIILPEFLGFWKTKTSSTGLNAAAELLYRNALQMLGIIKAKFGDSEAWRYDPKIEGSVQMDCQGFEEDEQRLKCRWFLVRDALSAQHERPLRLELTPLQFLNDAQDVLSTTASSYKVELLAKGAAIAGVSLILAVNSRQSNWPFTPAGLGFVLITTFYGIMMFATSYVEEEQHFWYWATAAWMAYLYAAKTKVIGLQTSVVFSTFVLLALHRLSTRWNQTGQKHAGDPDVAHTFFPDHFIILWVLIVTAYIHLAFRIGRRTFADILAPEFATISAISLVLPSFVFKLNFTQADAPELVGGLAETIREWTSELDLVTQARASFVGLAIATTVVLVMVVLGYGRHDEATKKKGANMFTESRLPSRLHDLLTLFIITQTRAQNIPLFMFFDLQSQILFHLLSRPTTPLAANSHAYTRPLAILPTTVSVLLMAHTSFFALGNSNAISSIDLSNAYNGVSGYNIVAVGVLLFASNWAGPVYWSTCAAVMFTLPSAEQEEAAFERSEQAAEKQRTLGSKKWIHEERDLLHRQAVAASFTSAPIRQSQDESIWHEHISIMTIFISASLVAVMAAPTRTYLAFQHNAKLYSLATAVRSIRSATSLEEANQSLFKQAGEDDRVVITEQTIFHPQGGGQPSDVGIMKTSSSTFNVSAVRMDAVSSGQVLHFGRFESGHDAFKEGETVTQEIDTEKRLLYSRLHTAGHVLGAATRKLLEDKIEGFDELKASHFPDAASCEFAGSIEGKWKEAIQKKVDEYVDADLPVEIEWWSEDDFKANGLERLITENPNVVKGEKFRVVKIVGADTYPCGGTHVDSTQACGKTTVRKISRSKGTSRVSYAVA
;
A
#
# COMPACT_ATOMS: atom_id res chain seq x y z
N MET A 1 24.71 -32.88 1.22
CA MET A 1 24.89 -31.59 1.93
C MET A 1 24.45 -31.77 3.38
N SER A 2 25.20 -31.25 4.36
CA SER A 2 24.77 -31.30 5.78
C SER A 2 23.50 -30.47 5.98
N LYS A 3 22.56 -30.92 6.82
CA LYS A 3 21.31 -30.20 7.13
C LYS A 3 21.56 -28.77 7.66
N ARG A 4 22.67 -28.56 8.37
CA ARG A 4 23.10 -27.21 8.83
C ARG A 4 23.53 -26.32 7.66
N ILE A 5 24.26 -26.87 6.71
CA ILE A 5 24.68 -26.15 5.49
C ILE A 5 23.44 -25.81 4.65
N ALA A 6 22.48 -26.73 4.55
CA ALA A 6 21.20 -26.48 3.87
C ALA A 6 20.45 -25.28 4.46
N LEU A 7 20.34 -25.24 5.80
CA LEU A 7 19.68 -24.14 6.51
C LEU A 7 20.41 -22.81 6.32
N ALA A 8 21.74 -22.82 6.45
CA ALA A 8 22.56 -21.61 6.27
C ALA A 8 22.46 -21.06 4.84
N LEU A 9 22.54 -21.92 3.83
CA LEU A 9 22.38 -21.52 2.43
C LEU A 9 20.96 -20.99 2.17
N SER A 10 19.92 -21.63 2.69
CA SER A 10 18.54 -21.14 2.54
C SER A 10 18.37 -19.72 3.09
N ASN A 11 18.87 -19.45 4.30
CA ASN A 11 18.81 -18.12 4.91
C ASN A 11 19.69 -17.08 4.17
N LEU A 12 20.76 -17.49 3.48
CA LEU A 12 21.54 -16.61 2.61
C LEU A 12 20.81 -16.30 1.29
N LEU A 13 20.09 -17.28 0.72
CA LEU A 13 19.39 -17.11 -0.56
C LEU A 13 18.11 -16.26 -0.45
N ILE A 14 17.44 -16.22 0.71
CA ILE A 14 16.24 -15.40 0.93
C ILE A 14 16.47 -13.92 0.57
N PRO A 15 17.45 -13.20 1.17
CA PRO A 15 17.68 -11.79 0.84
C PRO A 15 18.17 -11.60 -0.60
N ILE A 16 18.96 -12.55 -1.14
CA ILE A 16 19.40 -12.49 -2.54
C ILE A 16 18.21 -12.59 -3.50
N ALA A 17 17.28 -13.51 -3.25
CA ALA A 17 16.06 -13.65 -4.04
C ALA A 17 15.24 -12.36 -4.03
N ALA A 18 15.05 -11.76 -2.85
CA ALA A 18 14.31 -10.50 -2.69
C ALA A 18 14.96 -9.35 -3.45
N LEU A 19 16.30 -9.19 -3.37
CA LEU A 19 17.03 -8.14 -4.07
C LEU A 19 17.01 -8.31 -5.60
N VAL A 20 17.19 -9.54 -6.09
CA VAL A 20 17.13 -9.85 -7.53
C VAL A 20 15.72 -9.60 -8.08
N PHE A 21 14.69 -10.00 -7.35
CA PHE A 21 13.30 -9.71 -7.73
C PHE A 21 13.03 -8.20 -7.71
N ALA A 22 13.40 -7.49 -6.64
CA ALA A 22 13.18 -6.05 -6.51
C ALA A 22 13.86 -5.23 -7.62
N THR A 23 15.09 -5.59 -8.00
CA THR A 23 15.80 -4.94 -9.12
C THR A 23 15.15 -5.19 -10.48
N GLY A 24 14.44 -6.31 -10.64
CA GLY A 24 13.61 -6.56 -11.81
C GLY A 24 12.27 -5.82 -11.77
N PHE A 25 11.73 -5.65 -10.56
CA PHE A 25 10.44 -5.02 -10.31
C PHE A 25 10.49 -3.48 -10.44
N PHE A 26 11.63 -2.86 -10.12
CA PHE A 26 11.83 -1.41 -10.19
C PHE A 26 12.87 -1.01 -11.25
N PRO A 27 12.49 -0.89 -12.55
CA PRO A 27 13.40 -0.49 -13.62
C PRO A 27 13.81 1.00 -13.53
N TYR A 28 14.99 1.32 -14.08
CA TYR A 28 15.51 2.69 -14.16
C TYR A 28 14.82 3.47 -15.30
N LYS A 29 14.43 4.72 -15.06
CA LYS A 29 13.77 5.57 -16.06
C LYS A 29 14.78 6.13 -17.07
N PRO A 30 14.42 6.27 -18.36
CA PRO A 30 15.22 7.04 -19.32
C PRO A 30 15.34 8.49 -18.83
N PHE A 31 16.55 9.04 -18.85
CA PHE A 31 16.84 10.40 -18.38
C PHE A 31 17.64 11.17 -19.43
N LEU A 32 17.14 12.33 -19.85
CA LEU A 32 17.83 13.27 -20.73
C LEU A 32 18.67 14.24 -19.89
N SER A 33 19.95 14.39 -20.21
CA SER A 33 20.85 15.30 -19.50
C SER A 33 20.78 16.74 -20.03
N GLY A 34 21.17 17.70 -19.19
CA GLY A 34 21.27 19.13 -19.51
C GLY A 34 19.97 19.92 -19.29
N LEU A 35 20.08 21.24 -19.34
CA LEU A 35 18.93 22.16 -19.26
C LEU A 35 18.22 22.27 -20.61
N ALA A 36 16.90 22.42 -20.58
CA ALA A 36 16.10 22.79 -21.73
C ALA A 36 16.48 24.18 -22.21
N THR A 37 16.43 24.36 -23.52
CA THR A 37 16.56 25.64 -24.21
C THR A 37 15.30 25.81 -25.05
N PHE A 38 14.95 27.03 -25.42
CA PHE A 38 14.02 27.20 -26.54
C PHE A 38 14.71 26.62 -27.77
N GLU A 39 14.15 25.53 -28.32
CA GLU A 39 14.78 24.79 -29.42
C GLU A 39 15.01 25.68 -30.65
N GLU A 40 16.23 25.70 -31.19
CA GLU A 40 16.42 26.00 -32.61
C GLU A 40 15.96 24.76 -33.37
N VAL A 41 14.75 24.82 -33.92
CA VAL A 41 14.30 23.78 -34.86
C VAL A 41 15.14 23.92 -36.13
N GLU A 42 16.18 23.10 -36.27
CA GLU A 42 16.92 23.00 -37.53
C GLU A 42 15.94 22.60 -38.66
N ASN A 43 16.04 23.32 -39.78
CA ASN A 43 15.09 23.32 -40.90
C ASN A 43 14.80 21.94 -41.54
N GLU A 44 15.43 20.84 -41.12
CA GLU A 44 15.31 19.52 -41.73
C GLU A 44 14.33 18.57 -41.00
N GLU A 45 14.18 18.60 -39.67
CA GLU A 45 13.34 17.60 -38.95
C GLU A 45 11.82 17.85 -39.05
N LEU A 46 11.39 19.12 -39.18
CA LEU A 46 9.96 19.49 -39.20
C LEU A 46 9.41 19.84 -40.58
N GLY A 47 10.27 20.01 -41.60
CA GLY A 47 9.87 20.47 -42.94
C GLY A 47 9.22 21.87 -42.97
N LEU A 48 9.28 22.59 -41.85
CA LEU A 48 8.54 23.82 -41.58
C LEU A 48 9.45 24.79 -40.83
N GLY A 49 10.01 25.77 -41.54
CA GLY A 49 10.82 26.85 -40.97
C GLY A 49 9.99 27.89 -40.22
N LEU A 50 9.04 27.45 -39.37
CA LEU A 50 8.06 28.29 -38.68
C LEU A 50 8.56 28.77 -37.32
N LEU A 51 9.15 27.91 -36.50
CA LEU A 51 9.75 28.27 -35.22
C LEU A 51 11.20 28.73 -35.44
N LYS A 52 11.40 29.93 -36.01
CA LYS A 52 12.74 30.49 -36.24
C LYS A 52 13.24 31.27 -35.03
N GLY A 53 14.32 30.77 -34.41
CA GLY A 53 15.14 31.49 -33.44
C GLY A 53 14.76 31.28 -31.97
N ASN A 54 15.63 31.77 -31.07
CA ASN A 54 15.48 31.72 -29.62
C ASN A 54 14.39 32.68 -29.06
N GLU A 55 13.35 32.99 -29.85
CA GLU A 55 12.30 33.90 -29.40
C GLU A 55 11.46 33.26 -28.30
N ARG A 56 11.37 33.99 -27.18
CA ARG A 56 10.63 33.57 -25.99
C ARG A 56 9.14 33.78 -26.21
N PRO A 57 8.28 32.80 -25.84
CA PRO A 57 6.84 33.03 -25.79
C PRO A 57 6.50 34.24 -24.92
N GLN A 58 5.42 34.93 -25.24
CA GLN A 58 4.99 36.07 -24.43
C GLN A 58 4.67 35.60 -23.01
N ARG A 59 5.42 36.12 -22.03
CA ARG A 59 5.16 35.93 -20.61
C ARG A 59 3.85 36.63 -20.19
N ILE A 60 3.08 35.96 -19.34
CA ILE A 60 1.84 36.52 -18.74
C ILE A 60 2.13 37.05 -17.34
N PHE A 61 3.06 36.41 -16.64
CA PHE A 61 3.50 36.78 -15.31
C PHE A 61 5.02 36.96 -15.30
N ASP A 62 5.46 37.97 -14.55
CA ASP A 62 6.88 38.30 -14.35
C ASP A 62 7.40 37.66 -13.04
N LYS A 63 6.49 37.36 -12.11
CA LYS A 63 6.80 36.77 -10.81
C LYS A 63 5.89 35.59 -10.47
N VAL A 64 6.40 34.64 -9.70
CA VAL A 64 5.60 33.54 -9.14
C VAL A 64 5.81 33.40 -7.64
N ILE A 65 4.72 33.20 -6.90
CA ILE A 65 4.72 32.74 -5.53
C ILE A 65 4.20 31.31 -5.54
N PHE A 66 5.04 30.35 -5.17
CA PHE A 66 4.69 28.93 -5.14
C PHE A 66 4.57 28.46 -3.68
N MET A 67 3.33 28.35 -3.21
CA MET A 67 2.99 27.92 -1.86
C MET A 67 2.64 26.43 -1.86
N THR A 68 3.58 25.61 -1.41
CA THR A 68 3.32 24.20 -1.12
C THR A 68 2.80 24.07 0.30
N VAL A 69 1.71 23.32 0.48
CA VAL A 69 1.20 22.95 1.80
C VAL A 69 1.18 21.43 1.89
N ASP A 70 1.98 20.89 2.79
CA ASP A 70 2.16 19.45 2.97
C ASP A 70 0.84 18.79 3.41
N ALA A 71 0.51 17.65 2.79
CA ALA A 71 -0.72 16.89 2.97
C ALA A 71 -2.05 17.68 2.80
N LEU A 72 -2.08 18.69 1.92
CA LEU A 72 -3.26 19.50 1.61
C LEU A 72 -4.30 18.74 0.76
N ARG A 73 -5.19 18.02 1.44
CA ARG A 73 -6.35 17.35 0.82
C ARG A 73 -7.30 18.33 0.12
N SER A 74 -7.95 17.88 -0.94
CA SER A 74 -8.93 18.70 -1.70
C SER A 74 -10.13 19.17 -0.86
N ASP A 75 -10.63 18.34 0.06
CA ASP A 75 -11.75 18.71 0.93
C ASP A 75 -11.41 19.80 1.94
N PHE A 76 -10.12 19.95 2.30
CA PHE A 76 -9.65 21.02 3.16
C PHE A 76 -9.75 22.38 2.49
N VAL A 77 -9.80 22.47 1.16
CA VAL A 77 -9.89 23.74 0.41
C VAL A 77 -11.28 23.96 -0.18
N TYR A 78 -11.89 22.92 -0.74
CA TYR A 78 -13.08 23.05 -1.58
C TYR A 78 -14.39 22.67 -0.88
N GLY A 79 -14.31 21.85 0.17
CA GLY A 79 -15.48 21.29 0.84
C GLY A 79 -16.22 22.30 1.72
N HIS A 80 -17.47 21.96 2.06
CA HIS A 80 -18.33 22.79 2.92
C HIS A 80 -17.80 22.98 4.35
N GLY A 81 -16.99 22.05 4.86
CA GLY A 81 -16.36 22.13 6.19
C GLY A 81 -14.98 22.82 6.21
N SER A 82 -14.54 23.37 5.09
CA SER A 82 -13.20 23.92 4.90
C SER A 82 -12.93 25.21 5.68
N GLY A 83 -11.68 25.39 6.13
CA GLY A 83 -11.16 26.65 6.67
C GLY A 83 -10.74 27.68 5.59
N PHE A 84 -10.71 27.32 4.31
CA PHE A 84 -10.22 28.14 3.20
C PHE A 84 -11.30 29.06 2.59
N THR A 85 -12.01 29.78 3.45
CA THR A 85 -13.15 30.61 3.05
C THR A 85 -12.77 31.72 2.05
N PHE A 86 -11.63 32.38 2.22
CA PHE A 86 -11.16 33.42 1.31
C PHE A 86 -10.76 32.86 -0.04
N THR A 87 -10.04 31.74 -0.06
CA THR A 87 -9.69 31.05 -1.31
C THR A 87 -10.94 30.61 -2.07
N GLN A 88 -11.99 30.15 -1.37
CA GLN A 88 -13.29 29.86 -1.99
C GLN A 88 -13.96 31.11 -2.58
N ASP A 89 -13.85 32.27 -1.92
CA ASP A 89 -14.33 33.55 -2.46
C ASP A 89 -13.60 33.93 -3.77
N LEU A 90 -12.29 33.70 -3.83
CA LEU A 90 -11.49 33.92 -5.04
C LEU A 90 -11.91 33.00 -6.20
N ILE A 91 -12.24 31.73 -5.90
CA ILE A 91 -12.79 30.80 -6.90
C ILE A 91 -14.12 31.32 -7.45
N ARG A 92 -15.03 31.75 -6.57
CA ARG A 92 -16.35 32.28 -6.98
C ARG A 92 -16.27 33.57 -7.78
N SER A 93 -15.33 34.46 -7.42
CA SER A 93 -15.12 35.73 -8.14
C SER A 93 -14.42 35.55 -9.48
N GLY A 94 -13.85 34.37 -9.75
CA GLY A 94 -13.06 34.09 -10.96
C GLY A 94 -11.61 34.58 -10.89
N ALA A 95 -11.14 35.06 -9.74
CA ALA A 95 -9.74 35.39 -9.50
C ALA A 95 -8.87 34.16 -9.21
N ALA A 96 -9.48 32.98 -9.02
CA ALA A 96 -8.78 31.71 -8.84
C ALA A 96 -9.33 30.60 -9.76
N LEU A 97 -8.43 29.72 -10.19
CA LEU A 97 -8.71 28.53 -10.99
C LEU A 97 -8.41 27.27 -10.17
N PRO A 98 -9.43 26.50 -9.77
CA PRO A 98 -9.24 25.32 -8.93
C PRO A 98 -9.17 24.01 -9.74
N PHE A 99 -8.33 23.09 -9.27
CA PHE A 99 -8.15 21.75 -9.80
C PHE A 99 -8.04 20.72 -8.67
N THR A 100 -8.37 19.47 -8.97
CA THR A 100 -7.94 18.33 -8.14
C THR A 100 -6.68 17.76 -8.76
N ALA A 101 -5.54 17.88 -8.09
CA ALA A 101 -4.30 17.29 -8.60
C ALA A 101 -4.30 15.77 -8.36
N HIS A 102 -3.68 15.01 -9.25
CA HIS A 102 -3.42 13.59 -9.06
C HIS A 102 -1.93 13.36 -8.75
N ALA A 103 -1.65 13.08 -7.49
CA ALA A 103 -0.34 12.73 -6.98
C ALA A 103 -0.12 11.21 -7.09
N THR A 104 0.57 10.76 -8.14
CA THR A 104 0.89 9.33 -8.32
C THR A 104 1.74 8.81 -7.15
N PRO A 105 1.40 7.65 -6.54
CA PRO A 105 2.21 7.05 -5.50
C PRO A 105 3.68 6.82 -5.92
N PRO A 106 4.65 6.89 -4.99
CA PRO A 106 4.51 7.07 -3.54
C PRO A 106 4.17 8.51 -3.15
N THR A 107 3.12 8.70 -2.34
CA THR A 107 2.63 10.00 -1.85
C THR A 107 3.43 10.49 -0.64
N ILE A 108 4.73 10.68 -0.83
CA ILE A 108 5.67 11.18 0.19
C ILE A 108 6.23 12.53 -0.26
N THR A 109 6.47 13.43 0.68
CA THR A 109 6.95 14.82 0.48
C THR A 109 8.10 14.93 -0.54
N MET A 110 9.27 14.32 -0.29
CA MET A 110 10.43 14.50 -1.18
C MET A 110 10.19 14.02 -2.63
N PRO A 111 9.68 12.79 -2.88
CA PRO A 111 9.31 12.36 -4.23
C PRO A 111 8.30 13.28 -4.93
N ARG A 112 7.40 13.91 -4.17
CA ARG A 112 6.36 14.80 -4.71
C ARG A 112 6.86 16.20 -4.98
N VAL A 113 7.69 16.78 -4.11
CA VAL A 113 8.41 18.03 -4.38
C VAL A 113 9.28 17.90 -5.64
N LYS A 114 9.96 16.75 -5.80
CA LYS A 114 10.68 16.43 -7.04
C LYS A 114 9.74 16.41 -8.25
N ALA A 115 8.57 15.77 -8.16
CA ALA A 115 7.59 15.75 -9.24
C ALA A 115 7.04 17.16 -9.58
N LEU A 116 6.73 17.99 -8.58
CA LEU A 116 6.25 19.36 -8.72
C LEU A 116 7.27 20.34 -9.33
N THR A 117 8.56 19.99 -9.30
CA THR A 117 9.64 20.85 -9.79
C THR A 117 10.22 20.38 -11.13
N THR A 118 10.32 19.07 -11.36
CA THR A 118 10.82 18.49 -12.62
C THR A 118 9.72 18.17 -13.62
N GLY A 119 8.49 17.92 -13.14
CA GLY A 119 7.38 17.41 -13.96
C GLY A 119 7.50 15.91 -14.25
N SER A 120 8.40 15.19 -13.57
CA SER A 120 8.56 13.75 -13.71
C SER A 120 7.65 12.97 -12.74
N VAL A 121 7.36 11.70 -13.06
CA VAL A 121 6.72 10.79 -12.11
C VAL A 121 7.79 10.28 -11.11
N PRO A 122 7.50 10.14 -9.81
CA PRO A 122 8.42 9.58 -8.82
C PRO A 122 8.72 8.11 -9.08
N SER A 123 9.77 7.60 -8.44
CA SER A 123 10.16 6.20 -8.43
C SER A 123 10.20 5.67 -6.99
N PHE A 124 10.08 4.36 -6.83
CA PHE A 124 10.26 3.72 -5.52
C PHE A 124 11.67 3.94 -4.95
N LEU A 125 12.68 4.09 -5.82
CA LEU A 125 14.03 4.43 -5.39
C LEU A 125 14.08 5.80 -4.69
N ASP A 126 13.25 6.76 -5.10
CA ASP A 126 13.16 8.07 -4.44
C ASP A 126 12.69 7.92 -2.98
N VAL A 127 11.88 6.91 -2.65
CA VAL A 127 11.48 6.60 -1.26
C VAL A 127 12.66 6.10 -0.44
N ILE A 128 13.44 5.16 -0.99
CA ILE A 128 14.61 4.61 -0.31
C ILE A 128 15.64 5.71 -0.05
N LEU A 129 15.88 6.56 -1.05
CA LEU A 129 16.80 7.68 -0.93
C LEU A 129 16.29 8.76 0.03
N ASN A 130 14.97 8.91 0.20
CA ASN A 130 14.39 9.79 1.23
C ASN A 130 14.85 9.42 2.63
N PHE A 131 14.92 8.12 2.94
CA PHE A 131 15.40 7.64 4.24
C PHE A 131 16.93 7.77 4.39
N ALA A 132 17.66 8.05 3.30
CA ALA A 132 19.10 8.14 3.24
C ALA A 132 19.58 9.60 3.05
N GLU A 133 19.02 10.52 3.85
CA GLU A 133 19.10 11.98 3.72
C GLU A 133 20.48 12.64 3.49
N SER A 134 21.60 11.94 3.66
CA SER A 134 22.93 12.53 3.40
C SER A 134 23.40 12.46 1.96
N ASP A 135 22.75 11.68 1.11
CA ASP A 135 23.29 11.46 -0.22
C ASP A 135 22.97 12.62 -1.15
N THR A 136 24.03 13.25 -1.68
CA THR A 136 23.98 14.16 -2.83
C THR A 136 23.38 13.49 -4.08
N THR A 137 23.10 12.18 -4.03
CA THR A 137 22.44 11.40 -5.10
C THR A 137 20.97 11.79 -5.30
N SER A 138 20.31 12.36 -4.28
CA SER A 138 18.94 12.90 -4.41
C SER A 138 18.88 14.34 -4.92
N SER A 139 20.03 15.02 -5.01
CA SER A 139 20.09 16.42 -5.43
C SER A 139 19.58 16.60 -6.87
N LEU A 140 18.84 17.69 -7.08
CA LEU A 140 18.37 18.15 -8.38
C LEU A 140 19.26 19.25 -8.95
N ALA A 141 20.43 19.51 -8.36
CA ALA A 141 21.34 20.58 -8.81
C ALA A 141 21.77 20.46 -10.28
N SER A 142 21.82 19.24 -10.81
CA SER A 142 22.13 18.95 -12.21
C SER A 142 20.91 18.55 -13.06
N GLN A 143 19.72 18.55 -12.47
CA GLN A 143 18.48 18.22 -13.15
C GLN A 143 17.76 19.47 -13.63
N ASP A 144 17.07 19.30 -14.75
CA ASP A 144 16.27 20.36 -15.32
C ASP A 144 14.94 20.50 -14.56
N THR A 145 14.64 21.71 -14.09
CA THR A 145 13.47 22.05 -13.28
C THR A 145 12.97 23.43 -13.66
N TRP A 146 11.70 23.74 -13.38
CA TRP A 146 11.21 25.11 -13.61
C TRP A 146 11.96 26.14 -12.75
N LEU A 147 12.50 25.75 -11.59
CA LEU A 147 13.37 26.62 -10.77
C LEU A 147 14.71 26.91 -11.46
N ALA A 148 15.37 25.88 -12.00
CA ALA A 148 16.60 26.07 -12.77
C ALA A 148 16.34 26.95 -14.00
N GLN A 149 15.21 26.76 -14.67
CA GLN A 149 14.79 27.55 -15.82
C GLN A 149 14.44 28.99 -15.44
N ALA A 150 13.78 29.21 -14.30
CA ALA A 150 13.48 30.54 -13.77
C ALA A 150 14.77 31.30 -13.43
N LYS A 151 15.71 30.67 -12.72
CA LYS A 151 17.02 31.24 -12.38
C LYS A 151 17.83 31.61 -13.62
N ALA A 152 17.73 30.82 -14.69
CA ALA A 152 18.48 31.02 -15.92
C ALA A 152 17.83 32.02 -16.91
N ASN A 153 16.50 32.18 -16.88
CA ASN A 153 15.77 32.89 -17.93
C ASN A 153 14.96 34.11 -17.45
N LEU A 154 14.62 34.24 -16.17
CA LEU A 154 13.93 35.42 -15.65
C LEU A 154 14.91 36.57 -15.37
N ASP A 155 14.37 37.78 -15.21
CA ASP A 155 15.14 39.03 -15.33
C ASP A 155 16.25 39.16 -14.27
N ASN A 156 15.99 38.77 -13.02
CA ASN A 156 16.97 38.84 -11.94
C ASN A 156 17.66 37.49 -11.66
N GLY A 157 17.02 36.37 -12.03
CA GLY A 157 17.41 35.01 -11.65
C GLY A 157 17.34 34.76 -10.13
N ASN A 158 16.65 35.64 -9.38
CA ASN A 158 16.64 35.62 -7.93
C ASN A 158 15.47 34.78 -7.40
N LEU A 159 15.79 33.66 -6.76
CA LEU A 159 14.81 32.77 -6.13
C LEU A 159 14.93 32.88 -4.61
N VAL A 160 13.81 32.92 -3.89
CA VAL A 160 13.79 32.92 -2.42
C VAL A 160 12.95 31.76 -1.88
N PHE A 161 13.35 31.16 -0.75
CA PHE A 161 12.71 29.97 -0.19
C PHE A 161 12.57 30.01 1.33
N TYR A 162 11.39 29.67 1.83
CA TYR A 162 11.14 29.52 3.27
C TYR A 162 10.29 28.28 3.54
N GLY A 163 10.74 27.35 4.36
CA GLY A 163 9.96 26.13 4.64
C GLY A 163 10.82 24.92 4.95
N ASP A 164 10.30 23.73 4.63
CA ASP A 164 10.97 22.44 4.82
C ASP A 164 12.38 22.37 4.20
N ASP A 165 13.35 21.94 5.00
CA ASP A 165 14.75 21.81 4.59
C ASP A 165 15.00 20.79 3.46
N THR A 166 14.02 19.93 3.16
CA THR A 166 14.01 19.06 1.96
C THR A 166 14.31 19.84 0.68
N TRP A 167 13.77 21.06 0.54
CA TRP A 167 14.04 21.90 -0.64
C TRP A 167 15.50 22.34 -0.72
N LEU A 168 16.13 22.67 0.41
CA LEU A 168 17.54 23.08 0.46
C LEU A 168 18.47 21.91 0.12
N LYS A 169 18.08 20.69 0.49
CA LYS A 169 18.80 19.45 0.13
C LYS A 169 18.66 19.14 -1.37
N LEU A 170 17.46 19.28 -1.92
CA LEU A 170 17.20 19.06 -3.35
C LEU A 170 17.86 20.14 -4.22
N PHE A 171 17.88 21.39 -3.77
CA PHE A 171 18.35 22.56 -4.51
C PHE A 171 19.47 23.32 -3.78
N PRO A 172 20.64 22.70 -3.57
CA PRO A 172 21.75 23.36 -2.90
C PRO A 172 22.21 24.59 -3.70
N ASP A 173 22.42 25.72 -3.01
CA ASP A 173 22.87 27.00 -3.59
C ASP A 173 21.93 27.61 -4.66
N PHE A 174 20.65 27.21 -4.72
CA PHE A 174 19.69 27.79 -5.66
C PHE A 174 19.15 29.15 -5.21
N PHE A 175 18.88 29.30 -3.91
CA PHE A 175 18.12 30.44 -3.37
C PHE A 175 19.03 31.57 -2.89
N ALA A 176 18.70 32.81 -3.26
CA ALA A 176 19.42 34.01 -2.86
C ALA A 176 19.16 34.39 -1.40
N ARG A 177 17.94 34.13 -0.92
CA ARG A 177 17.55 34.22 0.49
C ARG A 177 16.78 32.97 0.85
N HIS A 178 17.12 32.35 1.97
CA HIS A 178 16.39 31.19 2.44
C HIS A 178 16.43 30.99 3.95
N ASP A 179 15.43 30.27 4.46
CA ASP A 179 15.36 29.80 5.84
C ASP A 179 14.69 28.41 5.88
N GLY A 180 15.41 27.42 6.40
CA GLY A 180 14.99 26.02 6.40
C GLY A 180 14.43 25.59 7.75
N THR A 181 13.47 24.66 7.72
CA THR A 181 12.82 24.08 8.89
C THR A 181 12.94 22.57 8.83
N SER A 182 13.32 21.94 9.93
CA SER A 182 13.40 20.47 9.97
C SER A 182 12.00 19.86 10.04
N SER A 183 11.69 18.98 9.09
CA SER A 183 10.43 18.24 8.99
C SER A 183 10.30 17.05 9.96
N PHE A 184 11.36 16.69 10.70
CA PHE A 184 11.34 15.49 11.55
C PHE A 184 10.64 15.66 12.91
N PHE A 185 10.41 16.89 13.36
CA PHE A 185 9.74 17.16 14.63
C PHE A 185 8.24 17.33 14.41
N VAL A 186 7.55 16.22 14.13
CA VAL A 186 6.11 16.14 13.80
C VAL A 186 5.21 16.72 14.90
N SER A 187 5.69 16.80 16.15
CA SER A 187 4.91 17.37 17.26
C SER A 187 4.79 18.89 17.22
N ASP A 188 5.63 19.57 16.44
CA ASP A 188 5.61 21.00 16.24
C ASP A 188 4.91 21.35 14.92
N PHE A 189 3.63 21.71 15.01
CA PHE A 189 2.82 22.20 13.89
C PHE A 189 2.59 23.72 13.97
N THR A 190 3.32 24.45 14.82
CA THR A 190 3.14 25.90 15.01
C THR A 190 4.40 26.68 14.67
N GLU A 191 5.55 26.35 15.28
CA GLU A 191 6.79 27.07 15.00
C GLU A 191 7.29 26.79 13.59
N VAL A 192 7.04 25.57 13.06
CA VAL A 192 7.38 25.24 11.66
C VAL A 192 6.73 26.17 10.64
N ASP A 193 5.46 26.52 10.84
CA ASP A 193 4.73 27.43 9.95
C ASP A 193 5.04 28.90 10.27
N ASN A 194 5.26 29.25 11.55
CA ASN A 194 5.75 30.58 11.93
C ASN A 194 7.12 30.88 11.30
N ASN A 195 7.96 29.84 11.12
CA ASN A 195 9.27 29.95 10.51
C ASN A 195 9.19 30.48 9.08
N VAL A 196 8.14 30.09 8.36
CA VAL A 196 7.83 30.57 7.02
C VAL A 196 7.13 31.93 7.07
N THR A 197 6.04 32.00 7.86
CA THR A 197 5.12 33.15 7.86
C THR A 197 5.77 34.46 8.24
N ARG A 198 6.77 34.45 9.14
CA ARG A 198 7.45 35.67 9.60
C ARG A 198 8.19 36.43 8.49
N HIS A 199 8.57 35.74 7.40
CA HIS A 199 9.31 36.34 6.29
C HIS A 199 8.38 36.94 5.23
N VAL A 200 7.13 36.47 5.15
CA VAL A 200 6.16 36.85 4.11
C VAL A 200 5.96 38.37 3.98
N PRO A 201 5.69 39.16 5.03
CA PRO A 201 5.47 40.60 4.88
C PRO A 201 6.67 41.33 4.28
N ARG A 202 7.89 40.96 4.71
CA ARG A 202 9.12 41.58 4.22
C ARG A 202 9.34 41.28 2.74
N GLU A 203 9.17 40.03 2.31
CA GLU A 203 9.42 39.64 0.91
C GLU A 203 8.38 40.22 -0.06
N LEU A 204 7.12 40.39 0.37
CA LEU A 204 6.08 41.05 -0.43
C LEU A 204 6.39 42.55 -0.70
N GLU A 205 7.18 43.20 0.15
CA GLU A 205 7.66 44.57 -0.05
C GLU A 205 8.88 44.66 -0.98
N GLN A 206 9.61 43.56 -1.22
CA GLN A 206 10.81 43.56 -2.05
C GLN A 206 10.47 43.31 -3.54
N PRO A 207 11.03 44.09 -4.47
CA PRO A 207 10.81 43.89 -5.91
C PRO A 207 11.85 42.96 -6.58
N ASP A 208 12.87 42.51 -5.86
CA ASP A 208 14.13 41.98 -6.40
C ASP A 208 14.15 40.47 -6.72
N TRP A 209 13.12 39.72 -6.34
CA TRP A 209 12.98 38.28 -6.59
C TRP A 209 12.03 37.98 -7.75
N ASP A 210 12.26 36.88 -8.46
CA ASP A 210 11.40 36.43 -9.57
C ASP A 210 10.52 35.24 -9.17
N ALA A 211 11.00 34.40 -8.24
CA ALA A 211 10.20 33.34 -7.63
C ALA A 211 10.36 33.30 -6.11
N MET A 212 9.24 33.21 -5.40
CA MET A 212 9.17 32.99 -3.96
C MET A 212 8.51 31.64 -3.68
N ILE A 213 9.23 30.74 -3.02
CA ILE A 213 8.76 29.40 -2.70
C ILE A 213 8.53 29.31 -1.19
N MET A 214 7.37 28.78 -0.81
CA MET A 214 7.02 28.52 0.59
C MET A 214 6.59 27.06 0.75
N HIS A 215 7.03 26.42 1.83
CA HIS A 215 6.58 25.06 2.15
C HIS A 215 6.13 24.96 3.62
N TYR A 216 4.82 24.78 3.83
CA TYR A 216 4.18 24.67 5.14
C TYR A 216 3.95 23.21 5.52
N LEU A 217 4.29 22.83 6.76
CA LEU A 217 4.26 21.45 7.25
C LEU A 217 3.12 21.21 8.26
N GLY A 218 2.51 22.26 8.80
CA GLY A 218 1.61 22.15 9.94
C GLY A 218 0.38 21.24 9.72
N LEU A 219 -0.20 21.18 8.51
CA LEU A 219 -1.32 20.28 8.24
C LEU A 219 -0.89 18.81 8.27
N ASP A 220 0.21 18.46 7.61
CA ASP A 220 0.77 17.09 7.62
C ASP A 220 1.15 16.66 9.04
N HIS A 221 1.81 17.53 9.80
CA HIS A 221 2.17 17.28 11.20
C HIS A 221 0.93 17.00 12.08
N ILE A 222 -0.16 17.75 11.91
CA ILE A 222 -1.43 17.46 12.59
C ILE A 222 -2.02 16.12 12.12
N GLY A 223 -1.92 15.82 10.82
CA GLY A 223 -2.34 14.56 10.20
C GLY A 223 -1.70 13.36 10.88
N HIS A 224 -0.37 13.25 10.85
CA HIS A 224 0.37 12.16 11.51
C HIS A 224 0.08 12.04 13.00
N LYS A 225 -0.15 13.18 13.66
CA LYS A 225 -0.34 13.23 15.11
C LYS A 225 -1.75 12.80 15.55
N ALA A 226 -2.78 13.31 14.89
CA ALA A 226 -4.17 13.21 15.38
C ALA A 226 -5.20 12.97 14.27
N GLY A 227 -4.75 12.78 13.03
CA GLY A 227 -5.61 12.55 11.87
C GLY A 227 -6.25 13.81 11.28
N PRO A 228 -6.85 13.69 10.10
CA PRO A 228 -7.48 14.80 9.35
C PRO A 228 -8.70 15.39 10.05
N LEU A 229 -9.33 14.65 10.97
CA LEU A 229 -10.51 15.09 11.72
C LEU A 229 -10.15 15.73 13.08
N SER A 230 -8.86 15.94 13.34
CA SER A 230 -8.38 16.58 14.56
C SER A 230 -9.01 17.96 14.77
N PRO A 231 -9.34 18.34 16.03
CA PRO A 231 -9.84 19.68 16.34
C PRO A 231 -8.82 20.79 16.00
N ASN A 232 -7.53 20.45 15.86
CA ASN A 232 -6.48 21.40 15.46
C ASN A 232 -6.44 21.64 13.94
N MET A 233 -7.08 20.78 13.13
CA MET A 233 -6.99 20.84 11.67
C MET A 233 -7.68 22.08 11.10
N LEU A 234 -8.91 22.38 11.56
CA LEU A 234 -9.67 23.53 11.05
C LEU A 234 -9.03 24.89 11.38
N PRO A 235 -8.54 25.15 12.61
CA PRO A 235 -7.75 26.36 12.89
C PRO A 235 -6.54 26.50 11.97
N LYS A 236 -5.83 25.40 11.69
CA LYS A 236 -4.65 25.42 10.82
C LYS A 236 -5.00 25.70 9.36
N GLN A 237 -6.12 25.18 8.85
CA GLN A 237 -6.63 25.55 7.53
C GLN A 237 -6.90 27.07 7.41
N LYS A 238 -7.48 27.68 8.45
CA LYS A 238 -7.73 29.13 8.49
C LYS A 238 -6.44 29.95 8.50
N GLU A 239 -5.39 29.45 9.14
CA GLU A 239 -4.06 30.06 9.13
C GLU A 239 -3.48 30.09 7.71
N MET A 240 -3.55 28.97 6.99
CA MET A 240 -3.09 28.89 5.60
C MET A 240 -3.89 29.82 4.67
N ASP A 241 -5.21 29.87 4.82
CA ASP A 241 -6.07 30.77 4.05
C ASP A 241 -5.79 32.25 4.35
N ALA A 242 -5.44 32.59 5.59
CA ALA A 242 -5.04 33.95 5.96
C ALA A 242 -3.72 34.39 5.29
N ILE A 243 -2.82 33.45 5.02
CA ILE A 243 -1.59 33.71 4.26
C ILE A 243 -1.92 33.96 2.79
N VAL A 244 -2.78 33.13 2.17
CA VAL A 244 -3.30 33.35 0.81
C VAL A 244 -3.92 34.74 0.68
N LYS A 245 -4.74 35.14 1.66
CA LYS A 245 -5.33 36.47 1.73
C LYS A 245 -4.30 37.59 1.74
N LYS A 246 -3.30 37.49 2.63
CA LYS A 246 -2.24 38.51 2.74
C LYS A 246 -1.46 38.68 1.43
N ILE A 247 -1.17 37.57 0.74
CA ILE A 247 -0.47 37.61 -0.54
C ILE A 247 -1.33 38.26 -1.62
N TYR A 248 -2.60 37.85 -1.73
CA TYR A 248 -3.52 38.41 -2.72
C TYR A 248 -3.74 39.91 -2.53
N GLU A 249 -3.96 40.37 -1.30
CA GLU A 249 -4.09 41.80 -0.98
C GLU A 249 -2.80 42.58 -1.36
N ALA A 250 -1.62 42.01 -1.14
CA ALA A 250 -0.37 42.63 -1.56
C ALA A 250 -0.23 42.71 -3.09
N MET A 251 -0.72 41.70 -3.82
CA MET A 251 -0.76 41.70 -5.29
C MET A 251 -1.68 42.79 -5.85
N GLU A 252 -2.74 43.18 -5.13
CA GLU A 252 -3.62 44.28 -5.55
C GLU A 252 -3.09 45.67 -5.14
N LEU A 253 -2.33 45.76 -4.05
CA LEU A 253 -1.88 47.03 -3.48
C LEU A 253 -0.51 47.49 -3.99
N ASN A 254 0.37 46.56 -4.35
CA ASN A 254 1.77 46.85 -4.70
C ASN A 254 2.01 46.69 -6.20
N SER A 255 2.34 47.79 -6.89
CA SER A 255 2.50 47.79 -8.35
C SER A 255 3.60 46.87 -8.89
N HIS A 256 4.61 46.52 -8.08
CA HIS A 256 5.65 45.55 -8.50
C HIS A 256 5.17 44.10 -8.45
N LEU A 257 3.97 43.85 -7.93
CA LEU A 257 3.32 42.54 -7.85
C LEU A 257 2.13 42.39 -8.81
N ASP A 258 1.76 43.42 -9.58
CA ASP A 258 0.62 43.41 -10.52
C ASP A 258 0.67 42.20 -11.50
N ASP A 259 1.88 41.81 -11.90
CA ASP A 259 2.16 40.70 -12.81
C ASP A 259 2.64 39.43 -12.08
N THR A 260 2.07 39.15 -10.91
CA THR A 260 2.40 37.96 -10.09
C THR A 260 1.36 36.85 -10.22
N LEU A 261 1.83 35.60 -10.22
CA LEU A 261 1.02 34.40 -10.09
C LEU A 261 1.22 33.77 -8.70
N LEU A 262 0.14 33.51 -7.96
CA LEU A 262 0.18 32.66 -6.78
C LEU A 262 -0.31 31.25 -7.14
N VAL A 263 0.48 30.23 -6.79
CA VAL A 263 0.07 28.82 -6.88
C VAL A 263 0.02 28.24 -5.48
N VAL A 264 -1.14 27.72 -5.08
CA VAL A 264 -1.32 26.97 -3.84
C VAL A 264 -1.48 25.50 -4.22
N ALA A 265 -0.54 24.66 -3.81
CA ALA A 265 -0.49 23.25 -4.20
C ALA A 265 -0.26 22.34 -2.99
N GLY A 266 -1.04 21.27 -2.89
CA GLY A 266 -0.66 20.11 -2.10
C GLY A 266 0.32 19.24 -2.87
N ASP A 267 1.38 18.82 -2.21
CA ASP A 267 2.32 17.83 -2.73
C ASP A 267 1.75 16.41 -2.64
N HIS A 268 1.02 16.10 -1.57
CA HIS A 268 0.10 14.97 -1.45
C HIS A 268 -1.06 15.34 -0.53
N GLY A 269 -1.96 14.39 -0.27
CA GLY A 269 -2.92 14.46 0.83
C GLY A 269 -2.58 13.45 1.94
N MET A 270 -3.58 13.01 2.70
CA MET A 270 -3.43 12.02 3.77
C MET A 270 -4.66 11.11 3.84
N ASN A 271 -4.48 9.87 4.31
CA ASN A 271 -5.58 8.94 4.53
C ASN A 271 -6.42 9.33 5.76
N SER A 272 -7.47 8.54 6.07
CA SER A 272 -8.35 8.78 7.21
C SER A 272 -7.64 8.68 8.57
N GLY A 273 -6.54 7.93 8.66
CA GLY A 273 -5.67 7.87 9.84
C GLY A 273 -4.61 8.96 9.90
N GLY A 274 -4.55 9.85 8.91
CA GLY A 274 -3.56 10.94 8.83
C GLY A 274 -2.18 10.53 8.32
N ASN A 275 -2.02 9.29 7.86
CA ASN A 275 -0.77 8.83 7.24
C ASN A 275 -0.78 9.08 5.72
N HIS A 276 0.40 9.09 5.10
CA HIS A 276 0.56 9.23 3.65
C HIS A 276 1.71 8.35 3.11
N GLY A 277 1.77 8.12 1.80
CA GLY A 277 2.76 7.27 1.13
C GLY A 277 2.13 6.13 0.31
N GLY A 278 0.83 5.88 0.49
CA GLY A 278 0.01 4.92 -0.23
C GLY A 278 -0.74 5.51 -1.42
N SER A 279 -1.85 4.85 -1.76
CA SER A 279 -2.67 5.14 -2.95
C SER A 279 -4.13 5.45 -2.62
N ALA A 280 -4.47 5.80 -1.38
CA ALA A 280 -5.83 6.21 -1.05
C ALA A 280 -6.23 7.45 -1.88
N PRO A 281 -7.51 7.62 -2.22
CA PRO A 281 -8.00 8.87 -2.81
C PRO A 281 -7.58 10.10 -1.99
N GLY A 282 -7.75 10.05 -0.66
CA GLY A 282 -7.33 11.13 0.25
C GLY A 282 -5.82 11.43 0.23
N GLU A 283 -4.96 10.47 -0.15
CA GLU A 283 -3.51 10.67 -0.29
C GLU A 283 -3.13 11.19 -1.69
N THR A 284 -3.85 10.77 -2.71
CA THR A 284 -3.50 10.98 -4.14
C THR A 284 -4.24 12.14 -4.80
N GLU A 285 -5.20 12.76 -4.12
CA GLU A 285 -6.05 13.83 -4.66
C GLU A 285 -5.91 15.16 -3.89
N PRO A 286 -4.71 15.77 -3.81
CA PRO A 286 -4.51 17.06 -3.16
C PRO A 286 -5.13 18.24 -3.93
N ALA A 287 -5.35 19.34 -3.21
CA ALA A 287 -5.83 20.59 -3.79
C ALA A 287 -4.73 21.24 -4.65
N LEU A 288 -5.14 21.88 -5.76
CA LEU A 288 -4.28 22.72 -6.61
C LEU A 288 -5.06 23.94 -7.09
N VAL A 289 -4.62 25.14 -6.72
CA VAL A 289 -5.29 26.40 -7.04
C VAL A 289 -4.29 27.40 -7.61
N PHE A 290 -4.61 27.97 -8.76
CA PHE A 290 -3.88 29.10 -9.34
C PHE A 290 -4.66 30.39 -9.05
N ILE A 291 -3.98 31.44 -8.59
CA ILE A 291 -4.60 32.68 -8.12
C ILE A 291 -3.93 33.89 -8.74
N SER A 292 -4.72 34.80 -9.33
CA SER A 292 -4.28 36.12 -9.80
C SER A 292 -5.48 37.02 -10.15
N PRO A 293 -5.41 38.34 -9.87
CA PRO A 293 -6.40 39.30 -10.37
C PRO A 293 -6.61 39.23 -11.89
N LYS A 294 -5.56 38.91 -12.66
CA LYS A 294 -5.63 38.76 -14.13
C LYS A 294 -6.56 37.63 -14.59
N PHE A 295 -6.89 36.68 -13.72
CA PHE A 295 -7.80 35.61 -14.08
C PHE A 295 -9.23 36.09 -14.24
N VAL A 296 -9.66 37.18 -13.60
CA VAL A 296 -11.06 37.66 -13.67
C VAL A 296 -11.54 37.80 -15.11
N ASP A 297 -10.71 38.41 -15.97
CA ASP A 297 -11.03 38.66 -17.39
C ASP A 297 -10.73 37.47 -18.33
N LEU A 298 -10.17 36.38 -17.81
CA LEU A 298 -9.91 35.17 -18.61
C LEU A 298 -11.23 34.47 -18.95
N GLU A 299 -11.41 34.11 -20.22
CA GLU A 299 -12.54 33.30 -20.69
C GLU A 299 -12.45 31.88 -20.10
N LYS A 300 -13.32 31.59 -19.13
CA LYS A 300 -13.33 30.35 -18.36
C LYS A 300 -14.73 30.04 -17.82
N PRO A 301 -15.05 28.78 -17.48
CA PRO A 301 -16.31 28.44 -16.83
C PRO A 301 -16.39 29.06 -15.43
N ALA A 302 -17.61 29.29 -14.94
CA ALA A 302 -17.83 29.67 -13.55
C ALA A 302 -17.69 28.44 -12.64
N TYR A 303 -16.98 28.59 -11.53
CA TYR A 303 -16.77 27.53 -10.55
C TYR A 303 -17.58 27.81 -9.27
N ALA A 304 -18.32 26.81 -8.81
CA ALA A 304 -18.96 26.85 -7.50
C ALA A 304 -17.94 26.51 -6.40
N ALA A 305 -17.97 27.23 -5.28
CA ALA A 305 -17.18 26.95 -4.08
C ALA A 305 -17.88 27.55 -2.84
N PRO A 306 -18.02 26.87 -1.70
CA PRO A 306 -17.71 25.44 -1.52
C PRO A 306 -18.57 24.56 -2.43
N THR A 307 -18.10 23.34 -2.67
CA THR A 307 -18.80 22.34 -3.48
C THR A 307 -18.56 20.96 -2.90
N ASP A 308 -19.36 19.98 -3.31
CA ASP A 308 -19.15 18.56 -3.03
C ASP A 308 -18.22 17.93 -4.08
N PRO A 309 -17.53 16.83 -3.75
CA PRO A 309 -16.81 16.03 -4.74
C PRO A 309 -17.77 15.51 -5.81
N LYS A 310 -17.26 15.24 -7.02
CA LYS A 310 -18.05 14.68 -8.12
C LYS A 310 -18.66 13.35 -7.71
N GLU A 311 -19.87 13.09 -8.21
CA GLU A 311 -20.63 11.88 -7.94
C GLU A 311 -19.77 10.62 -8.19
N GLY A 312 -19.71 9.72 -7.20
CA GLY A 312 -18.90 8.50 -7.25
C GLY A 312 -17.41 8.66 -6.89
N THR A 313 -16.97 9.87 -6.50
CA THR A 313 -15.60 10.16 -6.05
C THR A 313 -15.59 10.71 -4.61
N GLU A 314 -14.46 10.56 -3.91
CA GLU A 314 -14.32 11.06 -2.53
C GLU A 314 -13.63 12.43 -2.46
N PHE A 315 -12.62 12.69 -3.30
CA PHE A 315 -11.81 13.91 -3.25
C PHE A 315 -11.65 14.61 -4.61
N GLU A 316 -12.40 14.21 -5.64
CA GLU A 316 -12.40 14.88 -6.95
C GLU A 316 -13.46 15.98 -7.01
N PHE A 317 -13.11 17.19 -6.57
CA PHE A 317 -14.03 18.35 -6.56
C PHE A 317 -14.10 19.07 -7.91
N TYR A 318 -12.98 19.19 -8.62
CA TYR A 318 -12.89 19.89 -9.91
C TYR A 318 -12.30 19.00 -10.99
N ARG A 319 -11.87 19.56 -12.12
CA ARG A 319 -11.16 18.79 -13.15
C ARG A 319 -9.92 18.15 -12.51
N LYS A 320 -9.82 16.82 -12.59
CA LYS A 320 -8.64 16.09 -12.19
C LYS A 320 -7.52 16.31 -13.21
N VAL A 321 -6.34 16.72 -12.74
CA VAL A 321 -5.15 16.99 -13.56
C VAL A 321 -3.96 16.27 -12.97
N ALA A 322 -3.00 15.88 -13.78
CA ALA A 322 -1.81 15.20 -13.25
C ALA A 322 -0.92 16.24 -12.55
N GLN A 323 -0.35 15.91 -11.39
CA GLN A 323 0.43 16.89 -10.61
C GLN A 323 1.64 17.45 -11.38
N ASN A 324 2.20 16.66 -12.30
CA ASN A 324 3.27 17.08 -13.20
C ASN A 324 2.82 18.15 -14.23
N ASP A 325 1.52 18.33 -14.51
CA ASP A 325 0.98 19.35 -15.42
C ASP A 325 1.27 20.80 -14.94
N VAL A 326 1.56 20.96 -13.64
CA VAL A 326 1.96 22.24 -13.05
C VAL A 326 3.21 22.82 -13.72
N VAL A 327 4.21 21.98 -14.00
CA VAL A 327 5.53 22.41 -14.50
C VAL A 327 5.48 23.03 -15.90
N PRO A 328 4.89 22.40 -16.94
CA PRO A 328 4.81 23.01 -18.26
C PRO A 328 3.83 24.18 -18.27
N THR A 329 2.79 24.16 -17.44
CA THR A 329 1.86 25.29 -17.27
C THR A 329 2.57 26.52 -16.72
N LEU A 330 3.36 26.36 -15.64
CA LEU A 330 4.23 27.43 -15.12
C LEU A 330 5.24 27.90 -16.15
N SER A 331 5.86 26.97 -16.87
CA SER A 331 6.85 27.30 -17.90
C SER A 331 6.26 28.20 -18.99
N ALA A 332 5.04 27.88 -19.45
CA ALA A 332 4.29 28.68 -20.41
C ALA A 332 3.91 30.06 -19.86
N LEU A 333 3.38 30.12 -18.63
CA LEU A 333 2.93 31.36 -17.99
C LEU A 333 4.07 32.35 -17.72
N LEU A 334 5.26 31.85 -17.37
CA LEU A 334 6.47 32.63 -17.10
C LEU A 334 7.32 32.88 -18.35
N GLY A 335 7.01 32.23 -19.48
CA GLY A 335 7.79 32.35 -20.71
C GLY A 335 9.20 31.76 -20.59
N ILE A 336 9.36 30.63 -19.89
CA ILE A 336 10.61 29.88 -19.72
C ILE A 336 10.54 28.50 -20.41
N PRO A 337 11.67 27.85 -20.75
CA PRO A 337 11.67 26.53 -21.38
C PRO A 337 11.04 25.45 -20.49
N ILE A 338 10.31 24.51 -21.10
CA ILE A 338 9.76 23.33 -20.39
C ILE A 338 10.91 22.36 -20.08
N PRO A 339 11.08 21.90 -18.83
CA PRO A 339 12.16 20.98 -18.48
C PRO A 339 12.20 19.71 -19.33
N ARG A 340 13.40 19.24 -19.72
CA ARG A 340 13.59 18.14 -20.69
C ARG A 340 12.90 16.83 -20.32
N ASN A 341 12.85 16.51 -19.03
CA ASN A 341 12.28 15.26 -18.50
C ASN A 341 10.85 15.43 -17.96
N ASN A 342 10.20 16.56 -18.25
CA ASN A 342 8.82 16.81 -17.88
C ASN A 342 7.88 15.85 -18.64
N LEU A 343 6.90 15.30 -17.92
CA LEU A 343 5.83 14.46 -18.45
C LEU A 343 4.45 15.15 -18.38
N GLY A 344 4.39 16.37 -17.85
CA GLY A 344 3.18 17.17 -17.75
C GLY A 344 2.71 17.73 -19.09
N ILE A 345 1.46 18.17 -19.11
CA ILE A 345 0.79 18.87 -20.21
C ILE A 345 0.42 20.29 -19.76
N ILE A 346 0.55 21.27 -20.65
CA ILE A 346 0.02 22.63 -20.39
C ILE A 346 -1.49 22.56 -20.19
N LEU A 347 -1.98 23.05 -19.06
CA LEU A 347 -3.39 23.06 -18.71
C LEU A 347 -4.21 23.94 -19.70
N PRO A 348 -5.19 23.37 -20.43
CA PRO A 348 -5.93 24.09 -21.47
C PRO A 348 -6.66 25.36 -21.00
N GLU A 349 -7.03 25.43 -19.73
CA GLU A 349 -7.71 26.56 -19.09
C GLU A 349 -6.90 27.86 -19.20
N PHE A 350 -5.57 27.78 -19.28
CA PHE A 350 -4.70 28.97 -19.39
C PHE A 350 -4.48 29.44 -20.83
N LEU A 351 -4.79 28.61 -21.84
CA LEU A 351 -4.53 28.94 -23.24
C LEU A 351 -5.28 30.20 -23.72
N GLY A 352 -6.38 30.57 -23.04
CA GLY A 352 -7.16 31.78 -23.30
C GLY A 352 -6.33 33.07 -23.33
N PHE A 353 -5.23 33.15 -22.57
CA PHE A 353 -4.33 34.31 -22.57
C PHE A 353 -3.62 34.56 -23.91
N TRP A 354 -3.56 33.55 -24.77
CA TRP A 354 -2.83 33.58 -26.04
C TRP A 354 -3.71 33.34 -27.27
N LYS A 355 -4.99 32.93 -27.10
CA LYS A 355 -5.90 32.58 -28.22
C LYS A 355 -6.08 33.69 -29.28
N THR A 356 -6.08 34.94 -28.87
CA THR A 356 -6.29 36.10 -29.76
C THR A 356 -4.98 36.70 -30.29
N LYS A 357 -3.84 36.14 -29.89
CA LYS A 357 -2.51 36.67 -30.19
C LYS A 357 -1.86 35.83 -31.28
N THR A 358 -1.35 36.51 -32.31
CA THR A 358 -0.50 35.90 -33.32
C THR A 358 0.94 35.95 -32.82
N SER A 359 1.64 34.83 -32.82
CA SER A 359 3.05 34.80 -32.49
C SER A 359 3.90 35.35 -33.64
N SER A 360 5.19 35.58 -33.39
CA SER A 360 6.16 36.05 -34.39
C SER A 360 6.29 35.10 -35.60
N THR A 361 5.84 33.85 -35.44
CA THR A 361 5.85 32.79 -36.46
C THR A 361 4.61 32.80 -37.36
N GLY A 362 3.64 33.69 -37.09
CA GLY A 362 2.36 33.77 -37.80
C GLY A 362 1.31 32.77 -37.33
N LEU A 363 1.65 31.90 -36.36
CA LEU A 363 0.73 30.93 -35.76
C LEU A 363 -0.08 31.58 -34.62
N ASN A 364 -1.18 30.93 -34.23
CA ASN A 364 -1.82 31.21 -32.94
C ASN A 364 -0.83 30.87 -31.81
N ALA A 365 -0.59 31.82 -30.90
CA ALA A 365 0.39 31.66 -29.82
C ALA A 365 0.05 30.52 -28.83
N ALA A 366 -1.23 30.21 -28.62
CA ALA A 366 -1.65 29.07 -27.80
C ALA A 366 -1.27 27.73 -28.45
N ALA A 367 -1.45 27.61 -29.77
CA ALA A 367 -1.04 26.44 -30.51
C ALA A 367 0.49 26.26 -30.45
N GLU A 368 1.26 27.34 -30.62
CA GLU A 368 2.73 27.29 -30.54
C GLU A 368 3.23 26.72 -29.20
N LEU A 369 2.62 27.12 -28.07
CA LEU A 369 2.97 26.60 -26.75
C LEU A 369 2.73 25.08 -26.65
N LEU A 370 1.60 24.60 -27.17
CA LEU A 370 1.27 23.18 -27.18
C LEU A 370 2.23 22.38 -28.07
N TYR A 371 2.65 22.93 -29.22
CA TYR A 371 3.65 22.31 -30.08
C TYR A 371 5.01 22.20 -29.39
N ARG A 372 5.45 23.24 -28.66
CA ARG A 372 6.69 23.21 -27.87
C ARG A 372 6.64 22.14 -26.77
N ASN A 373 5.51 22.00 -26.09
CA ASN A 373 5.30 20.91 -25.12
C ASN A 373 5.36 19.53 -25.79
N ALA A 374 4.76 19.39 -26.98
CA ALA A 374 4.77 18.14 -27.73
C ALA A 374 6.19 17.75 -28.20
N LEU A 375 6.99 18.71 -28.66
CA LEU A 375 8.39 18.50 -29.04
C LEU A 375 9.25 18.04 -27.86
N GLN A 376 9.11 18.71 -26.70
CA GLN A 376 9.81 18.29 -25.48
C GLN A 376 9.46 16.83 -25.10
N MET A 377 8.18 16.47 -25.15
CA MET A 377 7.74 15.10 -24.82
C MET A 377 8.19 14.07 -25.86
N LEU A 378 8.26 14.45 -27.15
CA LEU A 378 8.83 13.61 -28.20
C LEU A 378 10.29 13.26 -27.93
N GLY A 379 11.09 14.18 -27.38
CA GLY A 379 12.47 13.88 -26.98
C GLY A 379 12.57 12.70 -26.01
N ILE A 380 11.64 12.62 -25.04
CA ILE A 380 11.56 11.50 -24.09
C ILE A 380 11.10 10.22 -24.80
N ILE A 381 10.12 10.32 -25.70
CA ILE A 381 9.64 9.18 -26.49
C ILE A 381 10.78 8.59 -27.34
N LYS A 382 11.57 9.43 -28.02
CA LYS A 382 12.76 9.01 -28.78
C LYS A 382 13.80 8.34 -27.88
N ALA A 383 14.02 8.85 -26.66
CA ALA A 383 14.93 8.21 -25.71
C ALA A 383 14.44 6.83 -25.23
N LYS A 384 13.11 6.65 -25.12
CA LYS A 384 12.49 5.38 -24.71
C LYS A 384 12.46 4.34 -25.84
N PHE A 385 11.97 4.71 -27.02
CA PHE A 385 11.71 3.79 -28.14
C PHE A 385 12.82 3.77 -29.20
N GLY A 386 13.80 4.67 -29.10
CA GLY A 386 14.86 4.86 -30.08
C GLY A 386 14.54 5.93 -31.14
N ASP A 387 15.57 6.65 -31.58
CA ASP A 387 15.47 7.64 -32.65
C ASP A 387 15.54 6.93 -34.01
N SER A 388 14.36 6.57 -34.55
CA SER A 388 14.20 5.96 -35.87
C SER A 388 13.75 6.97 -36.91
N GLU A 389 14.09 6.73 -38.19
CA GLU A 389 13.62 7.51 -39.33
C GLU A 389 12.08 7.61 -39.40
N ALA A 390 11.34 6.69 -38.77
CA ALA A 390 9.88 6.75 -38.70
C ALA A 390 9.34 7.96 -37.91
N TRP A 391 10.12 8.56 -37.01
CA TRP A 391 9.77 9.84 -36.38
C TRP A 391 10.00 11.04 -37.32
N ARG A 392 10.79 10.86 -38.39
CA ARG A 392 11.19 11.85 -39.40
C ARG A 392 10.36 11.78 -40.69
N TYR A 393 10.03 10.60 -41.22
CA TYR A 393 9.16 10.39 -42.40
C TYR A 393 8.81 8.89 -42.62
N ASP A 394 7.59 8.54 -43.07
CA ASP A 394 7.33 7.69 -44.27
C ASP A 394 5.82 7.46 -44.56
N PRO A 395 5.32 7.64 -45.81
CA PRO A 395 3.96 7.33 -46.25
C PRO A 395 3.86 5.94 -46.89
N LYS A 396 2.98 5.10 -46.34
CA LYS A 396 2.26 4.06 -47.10
C LYS A 396 0.79 4.01 -46.69
N ILE A 397 0.07 5.11 -46.83
CA ILE A 397 -1.39 5.06 -46.86
C ILE A 397 -1.85 5.96 -48.00
N GLU A 398 -2.16 5.33 -49.13
CA GLU A 398 -2.83 5.98 -50.26
C GLU A 398 -4.20 6.48 -49.79
N GLY A 399 -4.40 7.80 -49.87
CA GLY A 399 -5.71 8.39 -50.13
C GLY A 399 -6.69 8.46 -48.94
N SER A 400 -7.02 9.71 -48.61
CA SER A 400 -8.24 10.19 -47.94
C SER A 400 -8.26 10.30 -46.40
N VAL A 401 -8.37 11.58 -45.96
CA VAL A 401 -9.28 12.15 -44.95
C VAL A 401 -9.60 11.29 -43.72
N GLN A 402 -9.15 11.78 -42.55
CA GLN A 402 -9.36 11.25 -41.18
C GLN A 402 -8.56 9.97 -40.84
N MET A 403 -7.28 10.13 -40.49
CA MET A 403 -6.45 9.05 -39.94
C MET A 403 -6.84 8.81 -38.47
N ASP A 404 -7.39 7.63 -38.16
CA ASP A 404 -7.72 7.22 -36.79
C ASP A 404 -6.50 6.58 -36.11
N CYS A 405 -5.87 7.33 -35.19
CA CYS A 405 -4.72 6.83 -34.43
C CYS A 405 -5.11 5.93 -33.26
N GLN A 406 -6.39 5.82 -32.89
CA GLN A 406 -6.81 4.91 -31.82
C GLN A 406 -6.79 3.44 -32.24
N GLY A 407 -6.71 3.16 -33.55
CA GLY A 407 -6.64 1.79 -34.08
C GLY A 407 -5.28 1.09 -33.96
N PHE A 408 -4.22 1.77 -33.48
CA PHE A 408 -2.90 1.18 -33.28
C PHE A 408 -2.77 0.56 -31.88
N GLU A 409 -2.47 -0.74 -31.81
CA GLU A 409 -2.36 -1.51 -30.55
C GLU A 409 -1.02 -1.28 -29.82
N GLU A 410 0.06 -1.06 -30.56
CA GLU A 410 1.37 -0.75 -29.97
C GLU A 410 1.45 0.75 -29.64
N ASP A 411 1.80 1.05 -28.38
CA ASP A 411 1.97 2.44 -27.90
C ASP A 411 2.90 3.26 -28.81
N GLU A 412 4.00 2.67 -29.28
CA GLU A 412 4.95 3.33 -30.17
C GLU A 412 4.29 3.72 -31.51
N GLN A 413 3.48 2.84 -32.08
CA GLN A 413 2.80 3.08 -33.37
C GLN A 413 1.69 4.12 -33.23
N ARG A 414 0.91 4.06 -32.15
CA ARG A 414 -0.11 5.06 -31.81
C ARG A 414 0.51 6.45 -31.67
N LEU A 415 1.63 6.55 -30.94
CA LEU A 415 2.35 7.82 -30.77
C LEU A 415 2.96 8.32 -32.09
N LYS A 416 3.49 7.44 -32.95
CA LYS A 416 3.95 7.80 -34.30
C LYS A 416 2.81 8.36 -35.15
N CYS A 417 1.63 7.73 -35.13
CA CYS A 417 0.44 8.22 -35.85
C CYS A 417 0.01 9.60 -35.35
N ARG A 418 -0.08 9.79 -34.02
CA ARG A 418 -0.45 11.07 -33.42
C ARG A 418 0.56 12.17 -33.77
N TRP A 419 1.85 11.86 -33.70
CA TRP A 419 2.92 12.78 -34.08
C TRP A 419 2.84 13.19 -35.56
N PHE A 420 2.47 12.26 -36.45
CA PHE A 420 2.21 12.58 -37.85
C PHE A 420 1.06 13.60 -38.00
N LEU A 421 -0.06 13.41 -37.30
CA LEU A 421 -1.18 14.36 -37.34
C LEU A 421 -0.81 15.76 -36.82
N VAL A 422 0.05 15.83 -35.80
CA VAL A 422 0.60 17.10 -35.28
C VAL A 422 1.39 17.82 -36.37
N ARG A 423 2.23 17.11 -37.11
CA ARG A 423 3.02 17.65 -38.24
C ARG A 423 2.16 18.04 -39.44
N ASP A 424 1.19 17.21 -39.82
CA ASP A 424 0.24 17.49 -40.91
C ASP A 424 -0.49 18.81 -40.65
N ALA A 425 -1.04 18.97 -39.44
CA ALA A 425 -1.73 20.17 -39.01
C ALA A 425 -0.84 21.43 -39.09
N LEU A 426 0.44 21.34 -38.72
CA LEU A 426 1.39 22.45 -38.84
C LEU A 426 1.68 22.82 -40.31
N SER A 427 1.73 21.85 -41.20
CA SER A 427 2.03 22.08 -42.62
C SER A 427 0.84 22.65 -43.40
N ALA A 428 -0.39 22.33 -42.97
CA ALA A 428 -1.63 22.82 -43.54
C ALA A 428 -2.07 24.18 -42.94
N GLN A 429 -1.15 25.16 -42.83
CA GLN A 429 -1.32 26.46 -42.14
C GLN A 429 -2.61 27.27 -42.44
N HIS A 430 -3.38 26.90 -43.46
CA HIS A 430 -4.60 27.59 -43.90
C HIS A 430 -5.92 26.90 -43.45
N GLU A 431 -5.87 25.72 -42.81
CA GLU A 431 -7.08 24.98 -42.44
C GLU A 431 -7.38 25.01 -40.92
N ARG A 432 -8.44 25.74 -40.55
CA ARG A 432 -9.20 25.73 -39.27
C ARG A 432 -8.36 25.83 -37.96
N PRO A 433 -8.43 26.97 -37.23
CA PRO A 433 -7.72 27.19 -35.95
C PRO A 433 -7.90 26.09 -34.90
N LEU A 434 -9.10 25.50 -34.82
CA LEU A 434 -9.42 24.44 -33.86
C LEU A 434 -8.55 23.18 -34.02
N ARG A 435 -8.08 22.89 -35.25
CA ARG A 435 -7.26 21.71 -35.54
C ARG A 435 -5.81 21.88 -35.04
N LEU A 436 -5.32 23.11 -34.95
CA LEU A 436 -3.95 23.44 -34.52
C LEU A 436 -3.74 23.30 -33.00
N GLU A 437 -4.80 23.42 -32.20
CA GLU A 437 -4.72 23.22 -30.74
C GLU A 437 -5.10 21.79 -30.33
N LEU A 438 -6.07 21.17 -31.01
CA LEU A 438 -6.58 19.86 -30.62
C LEU A 438 -5.60 18.71 -30.92
N THR A 439 -4.88 18.75 -32.05
CA THR A 439 -3.99 17.64 -32.42
C THR A 439 -2.77 17.50 -31.50
N PRO A 440 -2.07 18.59 -31.08
CA PRO A 440 -0.98 18.46 -30.12
C PRO A 440 -1.47 18.04 -28.74
N LEU A 441 -2.63 18.52 -28.29
CA LEU A 441 -3.25 18.07 -27.04
C LEU A 441 -3.54 16.56 -27.05
N GLN A 442 -4.08 16.01 -28.14
CA GLN A 442 -4.31 14.56 -28.25
C GLN A 442 -3.00 13.77 -28.19
N PHE A 443 -1.96 14.22 -28.89
CA PHE A 443 -0.63 13.60 -28.80
C PHE A 443 -0.08 13.65 -27.38
N LEU A 444 -0.17 14.81 -26.72
CA LEU A 444 0.32 15.03 -25.36
C LEU A 444 -0.39 14.13 -24.33
N ASN A 445 -1.72 13.98 -24.43
CA ASN A 445 -2.48 13.09 -23.55
C ASN A 445 -2.06 11.62 -23.75
N ASP A 446 -2.01 11.14 -25.00
CA ASP A 446 -1.58 9.77 -25.30
C ASP A 446 -0.12 9.54 -24.85
N ALA A 447 0.76 10.52 -25.04
CA ALA A 447 2.16 10.46 -24.64
C ALA A 447 2.34 10.45 -23.11
N GLN A 448 1.61 11.30 -22.38
CA GLN A 448 1.63 11.32 -20.92
C GLN A 448 1.12 9.99 -20.36
N ASP A 449 0.04 9.44 -20.91
CA ASP A 449 -0.51 8.13 -20.50
C ASP A 449 0.52 7.00 -20.70
N VAL A 450 1.11 6.91 -21.89
CA VAL A 450 2.14 5.91 -22.21
C VAL A 450 3.38 6.07 -21.32
N LEU A 451 3.89 7.29 -21.14
CA LEU A 451 5.14 7.51 -20.40
C LEU A 451 4.95 7.40 -18.87
N SER A 452 3.80 7.78 -18.34
CA SER A 452 3.49 7.65 -16.90
C SER A 452 3.31 6.19 -16.47
N THR A 453 2.74 5.36 -17.34
CA THR A 453 2.56 3.90 -17.10
C THR A 453 3.83 3.08 -17.33
N THR A 454 4.87 3.64 -17.97
CA THR A 454 6.15 2.94 -18.26
C THR A 454 6.99 2.64 -17.02
N ALA A 455 6.65 3.24 -15.87
CA ALA A 455 7.24 2.86 -14.58
C ALA A 455 7.03 1.36 -14.24
N SER A 456 6.11 0.70 -14.94
CA SER A 456 5.77 -0.73 -14.84
C SER A 456 6.57 -1.65 -15.78
N SER A 457 7.63 -1.16 -16.45
CA SER A 457 8.43 -1.96 -17.40
C SER A 457 9.33 -3.01 -16.70
N TYR A 458 8.70 -4.01 -16.10
CA TYR A 458 9.35 -5.05 -15.34
C TYR A 458 10.40 -5.80 -16.16
N LYS A 459 11.59 -5.99 -15.60
CA LYS A 459 12.59 -6.90 -16.17
C LYS A 459 12.22 -8.33 -15.78
N VAL A 460 11.30 -8.92 -16.55
CA VAL A 460 10.73 -10.25 -16.29
C VAL A 460 11.79 -11.32 -16.06
N GLU A 461 12.94 -11.25 -16.75
CA GLU A 461 14.07 -12.17 -16.53
C GLU A 461 14.60 -12.12 -15.09
N LEU A 462 14.74 -10.92 -14.51
CA LEU A 462 15.18 -10.76 -13.12
C LEU A 462 14.09 -11.19 -12.14
N LEU A 463 12.81 -10.91 -12.44
CA LEU A 463 11.69 -11.40 -11.63
C LEU A 463 11.68 -12.93 -11.55
N ALA A 464 11.78 -13.61 -12.70
CA ALA A 464 11.82 -15.07 -12.79
C ALA A 464 13.04 -15.65 -12.06
N LYS A 465 14.22 -15.02 -12.19
CA LYS A 465 15.42 -15.42 -11.44
C LYS A 465 15.22 -15.27 -9.92
N GLY A 466 14.65 -14.16 -9.46
CA GLY A 466 14.33 -13.95 -8.04
C GLY A 466 13.40 -15.03 -7.50
N ALA A 467 12.30 -15.31 -8.21
CA ALA A 467 11.34 -16.35 -7.87
C ALA A 467 11.99 -17.75 -7.85
N ALA A 468 12.84 -18.07 -8.82
CA ALA A 468 13.56 -19.34 -8.87
C ALA A 468 14.53 -19.51 -7.69
N ILE A 469 15.25 -18.45 -7.30
CA ILE A 469 16.15 -18.48 -6.13
C ILE A 469 15.32 -18.69 -4.84
N ALA A 470 14.16 -18.05 -4.72
CA ALA A 470 13.25 -18.27 -3.59
C ALA A 470 12.75 -19.74 -3.55
N GLY A 471 12.41 -20.32 -4.70
CA GLY A 471 12.04 -21.73 -4.81
C GLY A 471 13.15 -22.69 -4.40
N VAL A 472 14.40 -22.43 -4.82
CA VAL A 472 15.57 -23.18 -4.35
C VAL A 472 15.73 -23.04 -2.83
N SER A 473 15.57 -21.84 -2.30
CA SER A 473 15.63 -21.61 -0.84
C SER A 473 14.58 -22.42 -0.09
N LEU A 474 13.34 -22.50 -0.59
CA LEU A 474 12.28 -23.31 0.00
C LEU A 474 12.63 -24.81 0.02
N ILE A 475 13.17 -25.33 -1.09
CA ILE A 475 13.63 -26.73 -1.16
C ILE A 475 14.72 -26.98 -0.11
N LEU A 476 15.70 -26.08 0.01
CA LEU A 476 16.77 -26.19 1.00
C LEU A 476 16.23 -26.11 2.43
N ALA A 477 15.27 -25.22 2.71
CA ALA A 477 14.63 -25.06 4.02
C ALA A 477 13.92 -26.35 4.44
N VAL A 478 13.11 -26.95 3.55
CA VAL A 478 12.41 -28.21 3.81
C VAL A 478 13.40 -29.35 4.08
N ASN A 479 14.47 -29.45 3.27
CA ASN A 479 15.51 -30.48 3.43
C ASN A 479 16.41 -30.26 4.66
N SER A 480 16.39 -29.07 5.25
CA SER A 480 17.19 -28.77 6.44
C SER A 480 16.62 -29.38 7.72
N ARG A 481 15.33 -29.76 7.78
CA ARG A 481 14.71 -30.28 9.00
C ARG A 481 15.35 -31.57 9.48
N GLN A 482 15.53 -31.72 10.79
CA GLN A 482 16.16 -32.91 11.36
C GLN A 482 15.19 -34.09 11.39
N SER A 483 13.90 -33.82 11.67
CA SER A 483 12.82 -34.80 11.67
C SER A 483 12.01 -34.79 10.37
N ASN A 484 11.42 -35.94 10.02
CA ASN A 484 10.38 -36.00 8.99
C ASN A 484 9.19 -35.07 9.35
N TRP A 485 8.42 -34.66 8.34
CA TRP A 485 7.21 -33.86 8.55
C TRP A 485 6.19 -34.60 9.42
N PRO A 486 5.77 -34.06 10.57
CA PRO A 486 4.85 -34.76 11.43
C PRO A 486 3.42 -34.61 10.90
N PHE A 487 2.78 -35.73 10.56
CA PHE A 487 1.33 -35.80 10.28
C PHE A 487 0.52 -35.67 11.59
N THR A 488 0.70 -34.55 12.27
CA THR A 488 0.00 -34.19 13.51
C THR A 488 -0.94 -33.02 13.25
N PRO A 489 -2.00 -32.80 14.06
CA PRO A 489 -2.88 -31.65 13.91
C PRO A 489 -2.12 -30.30 13.88
N ALA A 490 -1.04 -30.17 14.67
CA ALA A 490 -0.18 -28.99 14.66
C ALA A 490 0.60 -28.83 13.34
N GLY A 491 1.07 -29.93 12.75
CA GLY A 491 1.73 -29.92 11.43
C GLY A 491 0.76 -29.60 10.30
N LEU A 492 -0.45 -30.14 10.34
CA LEU A 492 -1.51 -29.76 9.40
C LEU A 492 -1.89 -28.28 9.56
N GLY A 493 -2.03 -27.79 10.79
CA GLY A 493 -2.30 -26.39 11.08
C GLY A 493 -1.25 -25.44 10.50
N PHE A 494 0.04 -25.74 10.66
CA PHE A 494 1.11 -24.94 10.04
C PHE A 494 1.04 -24.93 8.50
N VAL A 495 0.80 -26.10 7.88
CA VAL A 495 0.65 -26.17 6.41
C VAL A 495 -0.54 -25.33 5.96
N LEU A 496 -1.70 -25.46 6.62
CA LEU A 496 -2.90 -24.68 6.29
C LEU A 496 -2.66 -23.17 6.44
N ILE A 497 -2.04 -22.73 7.54
CA ILE A 497 -1.69 -21.32 7.75
C ILE A 497 -0.78 -20.82 6.63
N THR A 498 0.29 -21.57 6.30
CA THR A 498 1.24 -21.18 5.26
C THR A 498 0.59 -21.15 3.88
N THR A 499 -0.25 -22.14 3.56
CA THR A 499 -0.95 -22.22 2.27
C THR A 499 -2.01 -21.14 2.14
N PHE A 500 -2.84 -20.90 3.15
CA PHE A 500 -3.85 -19.85 3.10
C PHE A 500 -3.24 -18.46 3.05
N TYR A 501 -2.16 -18.23 3.81
CA TYR A 501 -1.39 -16.99 3.68
C TYR A 501 -0.85 -16.83 2.25
N GLY A 502 -0.29 -17.90 1.67
CA GLY A 502 0.15 -17.89 0.28
C GLY A 502 -0.95 -17.56 -0.72
N ILE A 503 -2.14 -18.17 -0.59
CA ILE A 503 -3.31 -17.87 -1.44
C ILE A 503 -3.76 -16.42 -1.26
N MET A 504 -3.71 -15.91 -0.03
CA MET A 504 -4.12 -14.54 0.29
C MET A 504 -3.28 -13.49 -0.45
N MET A 505 -2.00 -13.76 -0.67
CA MET A 505 -1.09 -12.86 -1.41
C MET A 505 -1.48 -12.68 -2.90
N PHE A 506 -2.46 -13.44 -3.41
CA PHE A 506 -2.89 -13.37 -4.80
C PHE A 506 -3.95 -12.28 -5.05
N ALA A 507 -4.46 -11.64 -3.99
CA ALA A 507 -5.41 -10.53 -4.09
C ALA A 507 -4.95 -9.34 -3.25
N THR A 508 -4.77 -8.19 -3.91
CA THR A 508 -4.25 -6.94 -3.31
C THR A 508 -5.09 -6.47 -2.13
N SER A 509 -6.43 -6.57 -2.22
CA SER A 509 -7.35 -6.20 -1.14
C SER A 509 -7.18 -7.05 0.13
N TYR A 510 -6.69 -8.29 0.02
CA TYR A 510 -6.34 -9.08 1.20
C TYR A 510 -4.96 -8.76 1.75
N VAL A 511 -4.01 -8.34 0.91
CA VAL A 511 -2.69 -7.86 1.35
C VAL A 511 -2.84 -6.57 2.15
N GLU A 512 -3.73 -5.68 1.72
CA GLU A 512 -4.08 -4.44 2.43
C GLU A 512 -4.72 -4.70 3.80
N GLU A 513 -5.48 -5.81 3.93
CA GLU A 513 -6.24 -6.16 5.14
C GLU A 513 -5.68 -7.42 5.84
N GLU A 514 -4.37 -7.66 5.69
CA GLU A 514 -3.65 -8.84 6.17
C GLU A 514 -3.83 -9.09 7.68
N GLN A 515 -4.00 -8.03 8.48
CA GLN A 515 -4.18 -8.12 9.93
C GLN A 515 -5.31 -9.08 10.31
N HIS A 516 -6.40 -9.12 9.53
CA HIS A 516 -7.54 -9.98 9.83
C HIS A 516 -7.17 -11.45 9.76
N PHE A 517 -6.36 -11.86 8.77
CA PHE A 517 -5.90 -13.23 8.67
C PHE A 517 -5.16 -13.66 9.93
N TRP A 518 -4.23 -12.85 10.42
CA TRP A 518 -3.47 -13.14 11.63
C TRP A 518 -4.34 -13.16 12.88
N TYR A 519 -5.30 -12.24 13.00
CA TYR A 519 -6.22 -12.19 14.13
C TYR A 519 -7.09 -13.44 14.23
N TRP A 520 -7.64 -13.91 13.09
CA TRP A 520 -8.47 -15.11 13.05
C TRP A 520 -7.67 -16.40 13.19
N ALA A 521 -6.53 -16.50 12.49
CA ALA A 521 -5.64 -17.67 12.57
C ALA A 521 -5.12 -17.87 14.01
N THR A 522 -4.75 -16.78 14.68
CA THR A 522 -4.29 -16.81 16.08
C THR A 522 -5.38 -17.26 17.04
N ALA A 523 -6.61 -16.72 16.91
CA ALA A 523 -7.73 -17.14 17.75
C ALA A 523 -8.08 -18.63 17.54
N ALA A 524 -8.12 -19.09 16.28
CA ALA A 524 -8.35 -20.49 15.96
C ALA A 524 -7.26 -21.41 16.52
N TRP A 525 -6.00 -20.98 16.44
CA TRP A 525 -4.87 -21.71 17.01
C TRP A 525 -4.92 -21.79 18.54
N MET A 526 -5.30 -20.72 19.23
CA MET A 526 -5.49 -20.71 20.68
C MET A 526 -6.61 -21.69 21.12
N ALA A 527 -7.71 -21.73 20.38
CA ALA A 527 -8.79 -22.69 20.60
C ALA A 527 -8.31 -24.15 20.37
N TYR A 528 -7.49 -24.38 19.36
CA TYR A 528 -6.83 -25.67 19.14
C TYR A 528 -5.93 -26.07 20.31
N LEU A 529 -5.09 -25.17 20.82
CA LEU A 529 -4.22 -25.45 21.97
C LEU A 529 -5.03 -25.84 23.22
N TYR A 530 -6.15 -25.14 23.46
CA TYR A 530 -7.10 -25.50 24.52
C TYR A 530 -7.67 -26.90 24.34
N ALA A 531 -8.18 -27.22 23.15
CA ALA A 531 -8.75 -28.54 22.85
C ALA A 531 -7.69 -29.65 22.98
N ALA A 532 -6.47 -29.39 22.49
CA ALA A 532 -5.34 -30.32 22.59
C ALA A 532 -4.95 -30.56 24.05
N LYS A 533 -4.86 -29.52 24.88
CA LYS A 533 -4.55 -29.64 26.31
C LYS A 533 -5.66 -30.38 27.06
N THR A 534 -6.92 -29.99 26.85
CA THR A 534 -8.09 -30.61 27.49
C THR A 534 -8.22 -32.10 27.15
N LYS A 535 -7.87 -32.50 25.92
CA LYS A 535 -7.84 -33.92 25.53
C LYS A 535 -6.83 -34.74 26.34
N VAL A 536 -5.73 -34.14 26.80
CA VAL A 536 -4.67 -34.83 27.54
C VAL A 536 -4.96 -34.87 29.04
N ILE A 537 -5.41 -33.77 29.64
CA ILE A 537 -5.59 -33.66 31.12
C ILE A 537 -7.05 -33.65 31.59
N GLY A 538 -8.01 -33.76 30.67
CA GLY A 538 -9.44 -33.57 30.96
C GLY A 538 -9.80 -32.09 31.14
N LEU A 539 -11.08 -31.84 31.44
CA LEU A 539 -11.59 -30.48 31.66
C LEU A 539 -11.16 -29.97 33.04
N GLN A 540 -10.21 -29.03 33.08
CA GLN A 540 -9.76 -28.36 34.31
C GLN A 540 -10.18 -26.88 34.29
N THR A 541 -10.67 -26.38 35.42
CA THR A 541 -11.09 -24.97 35.58
C THR A 541 -9.96 -23.99 35.33
N SER A 542 -8.71 -24.33 35.71
CA SER A 542 -7.52 -23.53 35.45
C SER A 542 -7.24 -23.35 33.95
N VAL A 543 -7.42 -24.41 33.15
CA VAL A 543 -7.21 -24.41 31.71
C VAL A 543 -8.30 -23.60 31.01
N VAL A 544 -9.56 -23.79 31.41
CA VAL A 544 -10.71 -23.01 30.92
C VAL A 544 -10.50 -21.52 31.20
N PHE A 545 -10.17 -21.16 32.44
CA PHE A 545 -9.93 -19.78 32.83
C PHE A 545 -8.74 -19.16 32.08
N SER A 546 -7.61 -19.88 31.99
CA SER A 546 -6.42 -19.39 31.28
C SER A 546 -6.71 -19.15 29.80
N THR A 547 -7.44 -20.06 29.12
CA THR A 547 -7.84 -19.87 27.73
C THR A 547 -8.82 -18.71 27.56
N PHE A 548 -9.76 -18.53 28.48
CA PHE A 548 -10.67 -17.37 28.45
C PHE A 548 -9.90 -16.05 28.54
N VAL A 549 -8.97 -15.94 29.50
CA VAL A 549 -8.11 -14.76 29.65
C VAL A 549 -7.27 -14.55 28.39
N LEU A 550 -6.69 -15.61 27.82
CA LEU A 550 -5.90 -15.53 26.59
C LEU A 550 -6.69 -14.95 25.41
N LEU A 551 -7.92 -15.44 25.19
CA LEU A 551 -8.80 -14.96 24.13
C LEU A 551 -9.31 -13.54 24.38
N ALA A 552 -9.58 -13.18 25.65
CA ALA A 552 -9.98 -11.83 26.02
C ALA A 552 -8.86 -10.81 25.74
N LEU A 553 -7.62 -11.14 26.14
CA LEU A 553 -6.45 -10.32 25.84
C LEU A 553 -6.20 -10.21 24.35
N HIS A 554 -6.31 -11.32 23.61
CA HIS A 554 -6.22 -11.31 22.14
C HIS A 554 -7.24 -10.35 21.54
N ARG A 555 -8.52 -10.45 21.94
CA ARG A 555 -9.57 -9.57 21.44
C ARG A 555 -9.31 -8.10 21.74
N LEU A 556 -8.81 -7.77 22.93
CA LEU A 556 -8.41 -6.40 23.28
C LEU A 556 -7.23 -5.93 22.41
N SER A 557 -6.20 -6.76 22.21
CA SER A 557 -5.08 -6.44 21.33
C SER A 557 -5.51 -6.16 19.89
N THR A 558 -6.48 -6.91 19.34
CA THR A 558 -7.00 -6.66 17.97
C THR A 558 -7.78 -5.35 17.81
N ARG A 559 -8.15 -4.70 18.92
CA ARG A 559 -8.87 -3.42 18.96
C ARG A 559 -8.00 -2.27 19.48
N TRP A 560 -6.73 -2.54 19.73
CA TRP A 560 -5.84 -1.57 20.34
C TRP A 560 -5.51 -0.44 19.36
N ASN A 561 -4.99 -0.81 18.19
CA ASN A 561 -4.85 0.06 17.02
C ASN A 561 -5.65 -0.58 15.87
N GLN A 562 -6.45 0.20 15.14
CA GLN A 562 -6.98 -0.28 13.85
C GLN A 562 -5.98 0.02 12.74
N THR A 563 -5.72 -0.98 11.90
CA THR A 563 -4.71 -0.95 10.82
C THR A 563 -5.34 -1.46 9.53
N GLY A 564 -4.57 -1.41 8.43
CA GLY A 564 -5.07 -1.75 7.09
C GLY A 564 -5.56 -0.50 6.36
N GLN A 565 -5.97 -0.64 5.10
CA GLN A 565 -6.33 0.52 4.29
C GLN A 565 -7.75 1.02 4.59
N LYS A 566 -8.69 0.09 4.81
CA LYS A 566 -10.10 0.40 5.06
C LYS A 566 -10.37 0.79 6.50
N HIS A 567 -9.61 0.21 7.44
CA HIS A 567 -9.89 0.30 8.87
C HIS A 567 -8.94 1.25 9.63
N ALA A 568 -7.90 1.83 9.00
CA ALA A 568 -6.96 2.71 9.70
C ALA A 568 -7.59 3.93 10.41
N GLY A 569 -8.75 4.41 9.96
CA GLY A 569 -9.48 5.52 10.57
C GLY A 569 -10.59 5.12 11.53
N ASP A 570 -10.80 3.81 11.77
CA ASP A 570 -11.88 3.33 12.63
C ASP A 570 -11.56 3.57 14.12
N PRO A 571 -12.58 3.73 14.99
CA PRO A 571 -12.35 3.95 16.41
C PRO A 571 -11.57 2.81 17.08
N ASP A 572 -10.49 3.18 17.79
CA ASP A 572 -9.60 2.25 18.50
C ASP A 572 -9.23 2.74 19.91
N VAL A 573 -8.58 1.88 20.71
CA VAL A 573 -8.22 2.25 22.09
C VAL A 573 -7.12 3.30 22.11
N ALA A 574 -6.13 3.21 21.22
CA ALA A 574 -4.95 4.07 21.23
C ALA A 574 -5.30 5.53 20.92
N HIS A 575 -5.99 5.79 19.82
CA HIS A 575 -6.24 7.10 19.23
C HIS A 575 -7.59 7.69 19.63
N THR A 576 -8.61 6.88 19.94
CA THR A 576 -9.93 7.43 20.33
C THR A 576 -10.20 7.42 21.83
N PHE A 577 -9.70 6.44 22.58
CA PHE A 577 -9.99 6.34 24.01
C PHE A 577 -8.96 7.06 24.89
N PHE A 578 -7.65 6.88 24.65
CA PHE A 578 -6.63 7.43 25.54
C PHE A 578 -6.48 8.96 25.56
N PRO A 579 -6.68 9.71 24.45
CA PRO A 579 -6.62 11.17 24.51
C PRO A 579 -7.62 11.76 25.52
N ASP A 580 -8.84 11.22 25.58
CA ASP A 580 -9.87 11.65 26.55
C ASP A 580 -9.68 11.05 27.95
N HIS A 581 -8.82 10.02 28.08
CA HIS A 581 -8.62 9.25 29.31
C HIS A 581 -7.15 9.04 29.65
N PHE A 582 -6.32 10.07 29.48
CA PHE A 582 -4.87 9.99 29.62
C PHE A 582 -4.39 9.50 31.00
N ILE A 583 -5.16 9.75 32.07
CA ILE A 583 -4.85 9.23 33.42
C ILE A 583 -4.86 7.70 33.42
N ILE A 584 -5.83 7.07 32.76
CA ILE A 584 -5.92 5.60 32.67
C ILE A 584 -4.70 5.07 31.92
N LEU A 585 -4.31 5.72 30.82
CA LEU A 585 -3.10 5.37 30.07
C LEU A 585 -1.86 5.37 30.97
N TRP A 586 -1.61 6.46 31.70
CA TRP A 586 -0.40 6.56 32.55
C TRP A 586 -0.43 5.61 33.75
N VAL A 587 -1.60 5.29 34.31
CA VAL A 587 -1.72 4.22 35.32
C VAL A 587 -1.27 2.87 34.74
N LEU A 588 -1.67 2.54 33.50
CA LEU A 588 -1.25 1.32 32.82
C LEU A 588 0.25 1.33 32.48
N ILE A 589 0.78 2.46 31.99
CA ILE A 589 2.22 2.61 31.70
C ILE A 589 3.07 2.44 32.97
N VAL A 590 2.72 3.13 34.06
CA VAL A 590 3.42 3.02 35.35
C VAL A 590 3.37 1.58 35.84
N THR A 591 2.21 0.92 35.73
CA THR A 591 2.07 -0.49 36.10
C THR A 591 2.98 -1.39 35.26
N ALA A 592 3.11 -1.13 33.94
CA ALA A 592 3.99 -1.88 33.05
C ALA A 592 5.47 -1.74 33.44
N TYR A 593 5.92 -0.51 33.73
CA TYR A 593 7.30 -0.26 34.16
C TYR A 593 7.59 -0.86 35.56
N ILE A 594 6.65 -0.79 36.50
CA ILE A 594 6.78 -1.44 37.82
C ILE A 594 6.89 -2.96 37.68
N HIS A 595 6.01 -3.56 36.85
CA HIS A 595 6.05 -5.00 36.56
C HIS A 595 7.39 -5.42 35.95
N LEU A 596 7.90 -4.63 35.01
CA LEU A 596 9.19 -4.88 34.38
C LEU A 596 10.37 -4.71 35.34
N ALA A 597 10.37 -3.68 36.19
CA ALA A 597 11.38 -3.48 37.23
C ALA A 597 11.43 -4.67 38.20
N PHE A 598 10.27 -5.18 38.58
CA PHE A 598 10.16 -6.37 39.43
C PHE A 598 10.73 -7.62 38.75
N ARG A 599 10.45 -7.82 37.46
CA ARG A 599 11.03 -8.92 36.67
C ARG A 599 12.54 -8.81 36.57
N ILE A 600 13.07 -7.62 36.24
CA ILE A 600 14.51 -7.38 36.15
C ILE A 600 15.18 -7.67 37.51
N GLY A 601 14.62 -7.18 38.62
CA GLY A 601 15.17 -7.41 39.95
C GLY A 601 15.15 -8.90 40.35
N ARG A 602 14.03 -9.60 40.11
CA ARG A 602 13.84 -10.99 40.53
C ARG A 602 14.36 -12.05 39.57
N ARG A 603 14.68 -11.71 38.32
CA ARG A 603 15.09 -12.66 37.28
C ARG A 603 16.42 -12.28 36.63
N THR A 604 16.57 -11.03 36.19
CA THR A 604 17.79 -10.56 35.52
C THR A 604 18.98 -10.50 36.47
N PHE A 605 18.81 -9.88 37.64
CA PHE A 605 19.88 -9.73 38.62
C PHE A 605 19.87 -10.79 39.74
N ALA A 606 18.88 -11.68 39.74
CA ALA A 606 18.84 -12.81 40.67
C ALA A 606 20.12 -13.64 40.59
N ASP A 607 20.61 -14.06 41.74
CA ASP A 607 21.83 -14.86 41.93
C ASP A 607 23.15 -14.23 41.42
N ILE A 608 23.09 -13.02 40.83
CA ILE A 608 24.25 -12.17 40.48
C ILE A 608 24.49 -11.12 41.57
N LEU A 609 23.43 -10.45 42.00
CA LEU A 609 23.46 -9.40 43.04
C LEU A 609 22.66 -9.86 44.26
N ALA A 610 22.99 -9.35 45.45
CA ALA A 610 22.14 -9.56 46.62
C ALA A 610 20.75 -8.92 46.39
N PRO A 611 19.65 -9.45 46.97
CA PRO A 611 18.29 -9.02 46.65
C PRO A 611 18.04 -7.50 46.78
N GLU A 612 18.66 -6.86 47.76
CA GLU A 612 18.59 -5.41 47.99
C GLU A 612 19.25 -4.65 46.83
N PHE A 613 20.46 -5.06 46.45
CA PHE A 613 21.20 -4.47 45.32
C PHE A 613 20.52 -4.77 43.98
N ALA A 614 19.97 -5.98 43.79
CA ALA A 614 19.23 -6.36 42.58
C ALA A 614 18.00 -5.46 42.37
N THR A 615 17.28 -5.15 43.45
CA THR A 615 16.13 -4.24 43.42
C THR A 615 16.56 -2.81 43.10
N ILE A 616 17.62 -2.32 43.75
CA ILE A 616 18.17 -0.98 43.50
C ILE A 616 18.67 -0.85 42.05
N SER A 617 19.40 -1.85 41.54
CA SER A 617 19.88 -1.88 40.16
C SER A 617 18.74 -1.92 39.15
N ALA A 618 17.67 -2.67 39.43
CA ALA A 618 16.48 -2.69 38.58
C ALA A 618 15.78 -1.32 38.53
N ILE A 619 15.59 -0.66 39.68
CA ILE A 619 15.00 0.69 39.74
C ILE A 619 15.89 1.71 39.04
N SER A 620 17.20 1.68 39.28
CA SER A 620 18.18 2.59 38.68
C SER A 620 18.26 2.45 37.15
N LEU A 621 17.92 1.26 36.63
CA LEU A 621 17.87 0.99 35.21
C LEU A 621 16.54 1.42 34.57
N VAL A 622 15.41 1.17 35.26
CA VAL A 622 14.06 1.40 34.71
C VAL A 622 13.62 2.86 34.83
N LEU A 623 13.97 3.54 35.93
CA LEU A 623 13.52 4.91 36.20
C LEU A 623 13.97 5.91 35.12
N PRO A 624 15.24 5.94 34.66
CA PRO A 624 15.64 6.82 33.56
C PRO A 624 14.85 6.59 32.27
N SER A 625 14.57 5.32 31.92
CA SER A 625 13.76 4.98 30.74
C SER A 625 12.32 5.47 30.86
N PHE A 626 11.71 5.38 32.06
CA PHE A 626 10.38 5.92 32.32
C PHE A 626 10.35 7.45 32.23
N VAL A 627 11.32 8.12 32.86
CA VAL A 627 11.44 9.59 32.83
C VAL A 627 11.65 10.09 31.40
N PHE A 628 12.56 9.46 30.65
CA PHE A 628 12.74 9.74 29.22
C PHE A 628 11.42 9.60 28.47
N LYS A 629 10.68 8.51 28.69
CA LYS A 629 9.45 8.28 27.94
C LYS A 629 8.34 9.26 28.30
N LEU A 630 8.21 9.63 29.56
CA LEU A 630 7.28 10.66 30.01
C LEU A 630 7.58 12.02 29.36
N ASN A 631 8.85 12.44 29.39
CA ASN A 631 9.28 13.70 28.80
C ASN A 631 9.16 13.70 27.27
N PHE A 632 9.52 12.57 26.63
CA PHE A 632 9.34 12.37 25.20
C PHE A 632 7.86 12.49 24.84
N THR A 633 6.96 11.79 25.53
CA THR A 633 5.52 11.87 25.27
C THR A 633 4.95 13.26 25.56
N GLN A 634 5.47 14.00 26.54
CA GLN A 634 5.04 15.39 26.73
C GLN A 634 5.49 16.31 25.57
N ALA A 635 6.67 16.07 25.00
CA ALA A 635 7.16 16.82 23.85
C ALA A 635 6.48 16.41 22.53
N ASP A 636 6.10 15.14 22.41
CA ASP A 636 5.53 14.53 21.21
C ASP A 636 4.00 14.64 21.17
N ALA A 637 3.34 14.21 22.25
CA ALA A 637 1.89 14.12 22.40
C ALA A 637 1.43 14.66 23.78
N PRO A 638 1.54 15.98 24.04
CA PRO A 638 1.21 16.60 25.34
C PRO A 638 -0.23 16.32 25.82
N GLU A 639 -1.17 16.15 24.90
CA GLU A 639 -2.56 15.76 25.18
C GLU A 639 -2.66 14.41 25.91
N LEU A 640 -1.71 13.49 25.68
CA LEU A 640 -1.64 12.21 26.38
C LEU A 640 -1.05 12.35 27.79
N VAL A 641 -0.64 13.54 28.22
CA VAL A 641 0.00 13.77 29.52
C VAL A 641 -0.80 14.76 30.39
N GLY A 642 -1.51 15.71 29.77
CA GLY A 642 -2.46 16.60 30.45
C GLY A 642 -1.87 17.37 31.64
N GLY A 643 -0.58 17.74 31.55
CA GLY A 643 0.15 18.46 32.61
C GLY A 643 0.79 17.58 33.70
N LEU A 644 0.55 16.26 33.74
CA LEU A 644 1.13 15.32 34.71
C LEU A 644 2.67 15.41 34.80
N ALA A 645 3.30 15.74 33.67
CA ALA A 645 4.75 15.79 33.55
C ALA A 645 5.35 17.18 33.74
N GLU A 646 4.58 18.27 33.88
CA GLU A 646 5.15 19.62 34.03
C GLU A 646 6.12 19.71 35.21
N THR A 647 5.72 19.17 36.37
CA THR A 647 6.59 19.13 37.56
C THR A 647 7.83 18.25 37.38
N ILE A 648 7.72 17.13 36.66
CA ILE A 648 8.88 16.26 36.39
C ILE A 648 9.81 16.91 35.35
N ARG A 649 9.24 17.57 34.34
CA ARG A 649 9.98 18.29 33.30
C ARG A 649 10.76 19.47 33.87
N GLU A 650 10.21 20.19 34.85
CA GLU A 650 10.95 21.22 35.58
C GLU A 650 12.23 20.65 36.21
N TRP A 651 12.15 19.47 36.83
CA TRP A 651 13.29 18.79 37.45
C TRP A 651 14.31 18.25 36.43
N THR A 652 13.86 17.88 35.23
CA THR A 652 14.72 17.33 34.17
C THR A 652 15.07 18.35 33.07
N SER A 653 14.72 19.62 33.25
CA SER A 653 14.82 20.68 32.24
C SER A 653 16.25 20.93 31.75
N GLU A 654 17.26 20.62 32.57
CA GLU A 654 18.68 20.74 32.22
C GLU A 654 19.19 19.61 31.30
N LEU A 655 18.43 18.52 31.12
CA LEU A 655 18.81 17.39 30.27
C LEU A 655 17.92 17.33 29.03
N ASP A 656 18.50 17.50 27.85
CA ASP A 656 17.78 17.29 26.58
C ASP A 656 17.31 15.82 26.42
N LEU A 657 16.29 15.62 25.58
CA LEU A 657 15.70 14.28 25.35
C LEU A 657 16.72 13.27 24.81
N VAL A 658 17.68 13.72 24.01
CA VAL A 658 18.75 12.88 23.46
C VAL A 658 19.62 12.31 24.59
N THR A 659 20.00 13.15 25.54
CA THR A 659 20.83 12.79 26.69
C THR A 659 20.08 11.84 27.61
N GLN A 660 18.78 12.06 27.82
CA GLN A 660 17.92 11.15 28.58
C GLN A 660 17.81 9.77 27.92
N ALA A 661 17.62 9.72 26.59
CA ALA A 661 17.63 8.46 25.82
C ALA A 661 18.98 7.75 25.91
N ARG A 662 20.09 8.48 25.74
CA ARG A 662 21.46 7.94 25.85
C ARG A 662 21.73 7.38 27.23
N ALA A 663 21.31 8.05 28.30
CA ALA A 663 21.45 7.55 29.67
C ALA A 663 20.75 6.19 29.84
N SER A 664 19.55 6.05 29.29
CA SER A 664 18.79 4.80 29.30
C SER A 664 19.51 3.68 28.52
N PHE A 665 20.01 3.98 27.32
CA PHE A 665 20.75 3.01 26.50
C PHE A 665 22.09 2.59 27.10
N VAL A 666 22.84 3.53 27.69
CA VAL A 666 24.09 3.25 28.37
C VAL A 666 23.85 2.36 29.60
N GLY A 667 22.80 2.65 30.38
CA GLY A 667 22.40 1.80 31.51
C GLY A 667 22.08 0.37 31.06
N LEU A 668 21.31 0.22 29.97
CA LEU A 668 20.99 -1.08 29.36
C LEU A 668 22.22 -1.83 28.86
N ALA A 669 23.15 -1.14 28.20
CA ALA A 669 24.40 -1.72 27.73
C ALA A 669 25.25 -2.23 28.90
N ILE A 670 25.42 -1.42 29.95
CA ILE A 670 26.15 -1.82 31.16
C ILE A 670 25.50 -3.03 31.81
N ALA A 671 24.17 -3.01 32.02
CA ALA A 671 23.45 -4.13 32.62
C ALA A 671 23.59 -5.43 31.80
N THR A 672 23.50 -5.33 30.46
CA THR A 672 23.68 -6.46 29.55
C THR A 672 25.10 -7.01 29.64
N THR A 673 26.12 -6.15 29.61
CA THR A 673 27.52 -6.56 29.76
C THR A 673 27.76 -7.23 31.11
N VAL A 674 27.25 -6.66 32.21
CA VAL A 674 27.37 -7.27 33.55
C VAL A 674 26.74 -8.65 33.58
N VAL A 675 25.52 -8.81 33.05
CA VAL A 675 24.84 -10.12 33.01
C VAL A 675 25.66 -11.12 32.19
N LEU A 676 26.13 -10.74 31.00
CA LEU A 676 26.94 -11.62 30.15
C LEU A 676 28.25 -12.03 30.84
N VAL A 677 28.99 -11.07 31.38
CA VAL A 677 30.26 -11.32 32.07
C VAL A 677 30.05 -12.22 33.30
N MET A 678 29.06 -11.92 34.14
CA MET A 678 28.79 -12.69 35.36
C MET A 678 28.34 -14.12 35.05
N VAL A 679 27.54 -14.31 34.00
CA VAL A 679 27.12 -15.65 33.53
C VAL A 679 28.31 -16.42 32.94
N VAL A 680 29.16 -15.77 32.13
CA VAL A 680 30.36 -16.40 31.53
C VAL A 680 31.41 -16.76 32.58
N LEU A 681 31.62 -15.90 33.57
CA LEU A 681 32.57 -16.14 34.67
C LEU A 681 32.05 -17.12 35.73
N GLY A 682 30.84 -17.67 35.57
CA GLY A 682 30.25 -18.64 36.49
C GLY A 682 29.85 -18.07 37.85
N TYR A 683 29.74 -16.74 37.97
CA TYR A 683 29.36 -16.03 39.20
C TYR A 683 27.84 -16.02 39.46
N GLY A 684 27.16 -17.11 39.12
CA GLY A 684 25.84 -17.41 39.68
C GLY A 684 26.07 -18.23 40.94
N ARG A 685 25.76 -17.70 42.13
CA ARG A 685 25.76 -18.50 43.35
C ARG A 685 24.77 -19.66 43.16
N HIS A 686 25.26 -20.85 42.83
CA HIS A 686 24.49 -22.08 42.95
C HIS A 686 24.31 -22.36 44.45
N ASP A 687 23.39 -21.65 45.10
CA ASP A 687 22.90 -22.09 46.41
C ASP A 687 22.04 -23.34 46.17
N GLU A 688 22.60 -24.50 46.52
CA GLU A 688 21.89 -25.79 46.54
C GLU A 688 20.70 -25.83 47.53
N ALA A 689 20.37 -24.72 48.21
CA ALA A 689 19.45 -24.68 49.34
C ALA A 689 17.97 -24.35 48.99
N THR A 690 17.64 -23.88 47.78
CA THR A 690 16.26 -23.44 47.42
C THR A 690 15.49 -24.39 46.48
N LYS A 691 15.90 -25.65 46.36
CA LYS A 691 15.16 -26.72 45.65
C LYS A 691 13.90 -27.23 46.39
N LYS A 692 13.04 -26.35 46.90
CA LYS A 692 11.74 -26.76 47.44
C LYS A 692 10.57 -25.92 46.90
N LYS A 693 9.77 -26.62 46.09
CA LYS A 693 8.42 -26.33 45.56
C LYS A 693 8.36 -25.72 44.16
N GLY A 694 7.76 -26.50 43.25
CA GLY A 694 7.31 -26.19 41.89
C GLY A 694 7.67 -24.80 41.36
N ALA A 695 8.78 -24.71 40.64
CA ALA A 695 9.22 -23.48 40.01
C ALA A 695 8.30 -23.14 38.83
N ASN A 696 7.72 -21.93 38.84
CA ASN A 696 7.02 -21.36 37.70
C ASN A 696 8.04 -20.91 36.63
N MET A 697 7.62 -20.81 35.37
CA MET A 697 8.44 -20.27 34.24
C MET A 697 9.14 -18.93 34.59
N PHE A 698 8.58 -18.17 35.53
CA PHE A 698 9.02 -16.83 35.93
C PHE A 698 10.03 -16.78 37.08
N THR A 699 10.45 -17.95 37.61
CA THR A 699 11.37 -18.01 38.76
C THR A 699 12.77 -18.55 38.45
N GLU A 700 13.00 -19.17 37.28
CA GLU A 700 14.35 -19.62 36.88
C GLU A 700 15.13 -18.54 36.12
N SER A 701 16.26 -18.10 36.65
CA SER A 701 17.09 -17.03 36.06
C SER A 701 18.14 -17.58 35.08
N ARG A 702 17.72 -17.94 33.86
CA ARG A 702 18.63 -18.37 32.76
C ARG A 702 18.97 -17.23 31.82
N LEU A 703 20.13 -17.31 31.14
CA LEU A 703 20.62 -16.25 30.25
C LEU A 703 19.57 -15.71 29.25
N PRO A 704 18.79 -16.53 28.51
CA PRO A 704 17.77 -16.01 27.59
C PRO A 704 16.67 -15.20 28.30
N SER A 705 16.25 -15.63 29.49
CA SER A 705 15.24 -14.90 30.28
C SER A 705 15.76 -13.56 30.82
N ARG A 706 17.05 -13.49 31.17
CA ARG A 706 17.72 -12.26 31.63
C ARG A 706 17.85 -11.25 30.49
N LEU A 707 18.28 -11.72 29.31
CA LEU A 707 18.41 -10.88 28.11
C LEU A 707 17.05 -10.41 27.58
N HIS A 708 16.02 -11.25 27.64
CA HIS A 708 14.67 -10.88 27.22
C HIS A 708 14.07 -9.73 28.05
N ASP A 709 14.29 -9.69 29.38
CA ASP A 709 13.81 -8.56 30.20
C ASP A 709 14.54 -7.25 29.85
N LEU A 710 15.86 -7.30 29.67
CA LEU A 710 16.66 -6.12 29.28
C LEU A 710 16.26 -5.61 27.88
N LEU A 711 16.05 -6.53 26.94
CA LEU A 711 15.56 -6.20 25.61
C LEU A 711 14.13 -5.63 25.65
N THR A 712 13.25 -6.15 26.51
CA THR A 712 11.90 -5.63 26.67
C THR A 712 11.93 -4.17 27.13
N LEU A 713 12.82 -3.80 28.05
CA LEU A 713 13.00 -2.41 28.46
C LEU A 713 13.48 -1.53 27.28
N PHE A 714 14.42 -2.03 26.47
CA PHE A 714 14.85 -1.33 25.26
C PHE A 714 13.69 -1.13 24.27
N ILE A 715 12.95 -2.18 23.93
CA ILE A 715 11.86 -2.10 22.95
C ILE A 715 10.73 -1.18 23.44
N ILE A 716 10.40 -1.19 24.74
CA ILE A 716 9.42 -0.26 25.32
C ILE A 716 9.87 1.20 25.14
N THR A 717 11.16 1.51 25.27
CA THR A 717 11.65 2.87 24.97
C THR A 717 11.47 3.24 23.49
N GLN A 718 11.54 2.24 22.59
CA GLN A 718 11.36 2.39 21.14
C GLN A 718 9.90 2.30 20.68
N THR A 719 8.93 2.24 21.58
CA THR A 719 7.49 2.09 21.23
C THR A 719 6.69 3.31 21.65
N ARG A 720 5.66 3.73 20.90
CA ARG A 720 4.72 4.80 21.32
C ARG A 720 4.10 4.55 22.70
N ALA A 721 3.85 5.60 23.48
CA ALA A 721 3.38 5.48 24.86
C ALA A 721 2.05 4.73 24.99
N GLN A 722 1.09 4.98 24.08
CA GLN A 722 -0.21 4.28 24.03
C GLN A 722 -0.07 2.76 23.86
N ASN A 723 1.05 2.29 23.31
CA ASN A 723 1.30 0.88 23.01
C ASN A 723 2.11 0.16 24.10
N ILE A 724 2.72 0.88 25.05
CA ILE A 724 3.48 0.28 26.16
C ILE A 724 2.65 -0.73 26.98
N PRO A 725 1.35 -0.49 27.29
CA PRO A 725 0.53 -1.45 28.02
C PRO A 725 0.41 -2.82 27.33
N LEU A 726 0.50 -2.89 25.99
CA LEU A 726 0.42 -4.16 25.26
C LEU A 726 1.54 -5.13 25.63
N PHE A 727 2.72 -4.67 26.07
CA PHE A 727 3.79 -5.56 26.51
C PHE A 727 3.43 -6.34 27.79
N MET A 728 2.58 -5.78 28.65
CA MET A 728 2.01 -6.56 29.76
C MET A 728 1.07 -7.65 29.26
N PHE A 729 0.29 -7.37 28.21
CA PHE A 729 -0.58 -8.37 27.59
C PHE A 729 0.25 -9.47 26.95
N PHE A 730 1.29 -9.11 26.20
CA PHE A 730 2.21 -10.07 25.58
C PHE A 730 2.91 -10.95 26.62
N ASP A 731 3.34 -10.37 27.74
CA ASP A 731 3.88 -11.13 28.87
C ASP A 731 2.85 -12.12 29.40
N LEU A 732 1.64 -11.66 29.76
CA LEU A 732 0.58 -12.52 30.28
C LEU A 732 0.18 -13.64 29.31
N GLN A 733 0.03 -13.31 28.03
CA GLN A 733 -0.23 -14.26 26.94
C GLN A 733 0.89 -15.30 26.84
N SER A 734 2.16 -14.89 26.94
CA SER A 734 3.30 -15.82 26.89
C SER A 734 3.27 -16.83 28.05
N GLN A 735 2.87 -16.39 29.26
CA GLN A 735 2.76 -17.27 30.44
C GLN A 735 1.69 -18.34 30.22
N ILE A 736 0.53 -17.91 29.72
CA ILE A 736 -0.60 -18.79 29.47
C ILE A 736 -0.28 -19.76 28.32
N LEU A 737 0.32 -19.28 27.23
CA LEU A 737 0.75 -20.12 26.11
C LEU A 737 1.74 -21.19 26.57
N PHE A 738 2.72 -20.83 27.39
CA PHE A 738 3.64 -21.80 27.97
C PHE A 738 2.90 -22.88 28.78
N HIS A 739 1.92 -22.48 29.61
CA HIS A 739 1.10 -23.42 30.37
C HIS A 739 0.30 -24.38 29.46
N LEU A 740 -0.26 -23.88 28.36
CA LEU A 740 -1.01 -24.68 27.39
C LEU A 740 -0.10 -25.61 26.57
N LEU A 741 1.12 -25.18 26.23
CA LEU A 741 2.08 -25.92 25.42
C LEU A 741 2.87 -26.99 26.22
N SER A 742 2.95 -26.83 27.54
CA SER A 742 3.62 -27.78 28.44
C SER A 742 2.82 -29.09 28.57
N ARG A 743 3.47 -30.25 28.53
CA ARG A 743 2.82 -31.56 28.76
C ARG A 743 2.66 -31.85 30.27
N PRO A 744 1.60 -32.53 30.71
CA PRO A 744 1.42 -32.89 32.12
C PRO A 744 2.41 -33.98 32.57
N THR A 745 2.89 -33.83 33.80
CA THR A 745 3.56 -34.88 34.59
C THR A 745 2.51 -35.60 35.42
N THR A 746 1.93 -36.70 34.93
CA THR A 746 1.07 -37.56 35.76
C THR A 746 1.86 -38.76 36.31
N PRO A 747 1.70 -39.13 37.60
CA PRO A 747 2.41 -40.27 38.21
C PRO A 747 2.10 -41.65 37.60
N LEU A 748 0.99 -41.79 36.87
CA LEU A 748 0.53 -43.06 36.28
C LEU A 748 1.25 -43.44 34.97
N ALA A 749 2.12 -42.59 34.43
CA ALA A 749 2.91 -42.87 33.22
C ALA A 749 4.36 -43.33 33.51
N ALA A 750 4.71 -43.54 34.79
CA ALA A 750 6.06 -43.87 35.23
C ALA A 750 6.62 -45.23 34.74
N ASN A 751 5.78 -46.08 34.13
CA ASN A 751 6.21 -47.42 33.66
C ASN A 751 6.51 -47.52 32.17
N SER A 752 6.55 -46.41 31.43
CA SER A 752 7.07 -46.41 30.06
C SER A 752 8.24 -45.44 29.95
N HIS A 753 9.46 -45.98 29.81
CA HIS A 753 10.71 -45.26 29.55
C HIS A 753 10.76 -44.57 28.16
N ALA A 754 9.66 -43.95 27.72
CA ALA A 754 9.61 -43.17 26.50
C ALA A 754 8.62 -42.02 26.66
N TYR A 755 9.07 -40.80 26.32
CA TYR A 755 8.29 -39.57 26.12
C TYR A 755 8.20 -38.56 27.26
N THR A 756 9.35 -37.95 27.53
CA THR A 756 9.54 -36.80 28.42
C THR A 756 10.48 -35.81 27.73
N ARG A 757 10.02 -35.20 26.63
CA ARG A 757 10.61 -33.95 26.13
C ARG A 757 9.75 -32.75 26.55
N PRO A 758 10.38 -31.63 26.96
CA PRO A 758 9.69 -30.36 27.24
C PRO A 758 9.14 -29.79 25.93
N LEU A 759 8.06 -28.99 25.99
CA LEU A 759 7.34 -28.30 24.89
C LEU A 759 7.46 -28.90 23.46
N ALA A 760 6.33 -29.25 22.85
CA ALA A 760 6.33 -29.65 21.44
C ALA A 760 6.86 -28.49 20.56
N ILE A 761 8.02 -28.70 19.92
CA ILE A 761 8.79 -27.68 19.18
C ILE A 761 7.92 -26.97 18.13
N LEU A 762 7.19 -27.77 17.35
CA LEU A 762 6.33 -27.26 16.27
C LEU A 762 5.16 -26.41 16.80
N PRO A 763 4.31 -26.87 17.74
CA PRO A 763 3.27 -26.03 18.34
C PRO A 763 3.78 -24.72 18.94
N THR A 764 4.95 -24.75 19.58
CA THR A 764 5.58 -23.55 20.15
C THR A 764 6.00 -22.57 19.05
N THR A 765 6.63 -23.09 17.98
CA THR A 765 7.04 -22.31 16.81
C THR A 765 5.85 -21.65 16.12
N VAL A 766 4.76 -22.39 15.89
CA VAL A 766 3.52 -21.84 15.30
C VAL A 766 2.91 -20.76 16.19
N SER A 767 2.89 -20.96 17.50
CA SER A 767 2.37 -19.96 18.45
C SER A 767 3.17 -18.67 18.39
N VAL A 768 4.51 -18.76 18.37
CA VAL A 768 5.40 -17.59 18.24
C VAL A 768 5.19 -16.88 16.90
N LEU A 769 5.07 -17.63 15.79
CA LEU A 769 4.83 -17.06 14.46
C LEU A 769 3.55 -16.21 14.42
N LEU A 770 2.46 -16.78 14.93
CA LEU A 770 1.15 -16.15 14.97
C LEU A 770 1.12 -14.91 15.87
N MET A 771 1.76 -15.00 17.03
CA MET A 771 1.85 -13.86 17.96
C MET A 771 2.78 -12.76 17.43
N ALA A 772 3.86 -13.10 16.72
CA ALA A 772 4.73 -12.12 16.09
C ALA A 772 3.96 -11.27 15.07
N HIS A 773 3.21 -11.88 14.15
CA HIS A 773 2.41 -11.13 13.18
C HIS A 773 1.24 -10.40 13.83
N THR A 774 0.52 -11.03 14.77
CA THR A 774 -0.57 -10.37 15.50
C THR A 774 -0.08 -9.13 16.25
N SER A 775 1.07 -9.21 16.91
CA SER A 775 1.65 -8.08 17.64
C SER A 775 2.17 -6.97 16.73
N PHE A 776 2.63 -7.29 15.51
CA PHE A 776 3.01 -6.29 14.51
C PHE A 776 1.82 -5.36 14.20
N PHE A 777 0.66 -5.92 13.85
CA PHE A 777 -0.54 -5.15 13.56
C PHE A 777 -1.17 -4.53 14.83
N ALA A 778 -1.18 -5.24 15.96
CA ALA A 778 -1.73 -4.71 17.21
C ALA A 778 -0.98 -3.47 17.72
N LEU A 779 0.29 -3.28 17.32
CA LEU A 779 1.09 -2.09 17.62
C LEU A 779 0.88 -0.93 16.62
N GLY A 780 -0.01 -1.09 15.63
CA GLY A 780 -0.35 -0.03 14.67
C GLY A 780 0.37 -0.13 13.31
N ASN A 781 1.19 -1.15 13.08
CA ASN A 781 1.90 -1.30 11.81
C ASN A 781 1.02 -1.95 10.73
N SER A 782 1.37 -1.73 9.46
CA SER A 782 0.71 -2.36 8.30
C SER A 782 1.73 -2.65 7.18
N ASN A 783 1.24 -3.18 6.05
CA ASN A 783 2.05 -3.37 4.85
C ASN A 783 2.26 -2.07 4.05
N ALA A 784 1.64 -0.97 4.46
CA ALA A 784 1.82 0.33 3.83
C ALA A 784 3.07 1.04 4.39
N ILE A 785 3.85 1.65 3.50
CA ILE A 785 5.01 2.49 3.86
C ILE A 785 4.59 3.62 4.81
N SER A 786 3.35 4.09 4.67
CA SER A 786 2.73 5.12 5.49
C SER A 786 2.63 4.75 6.98
N SER A 787 2.74 3.47 7.34
CA SER A 787 2.69 3.02 8.75
C SER A 787 4.06 2.95 9.44
N ILE A 788 5.15 3.29 8.74
CA ILE A 788 6.50 3.26 9.33
C ILE A 788 6.67 4.45 10.29
N ASP A 789 6.82 4.17 11.57
CA ASP A 789 7.05 5.17 12.61
C ASP A 789 8.54 5.57 12.69
N LEU A 790 8.83 6.80 12.29
CA LEU A 790 10.17 7.42 12.34
C LEU A 790 10.46 8.10 13.69
N SER A 791 9.44 8.45 14.47
CA SER A 791 9.61 9.27 15.69
C SER A 791 10.58 8.64 16.69
N ASN A 792 10.50 7.32 16.84
CA ASN A 792 11.36 6.57 17.75
C ASN A 792 12.74 6.21 17.15
N ALA A 793 12.92 6.31 15.83
CA ALA A 793 14.17 5.94 15.16
C ALA A 793 15.34 6.88 15.49
N TYR A 794 15.05 8.08 15.98
CA TYR A 794 16.04 9.09 16.35
C TYR A 794 16.34 9.16 17.85
N ASN A 795 15.72 8.30 18.66
CA ASN A 795 15.96 8.25 20.10
C ASN A 795 17.46 8.10 20.41
N GLY A 796 18.06 9.10 21.06
CA GLY A 796 19.49 9.10 21.43
C GLY A 796 20.47 9.46 20.31
N VAL A 797 19.98 9.84 19.13
CA VAL A 797 20.76 10.24 17.95
C VAL A 797 20.71 11.76 17.81
N SER A 798 21.85 12.46 17.86
CA SER A 798 21.94 13.93 17.74
C SER A 798 22.52 14.41 16.41
N GLY A 799 22.81 13.49 15.49
CA GLY A 799 23.46 13.78 14.21
C GLY A 799 23.31 12.62 13.25
N TYR A 800 23.72 12.82 11.99
CA TYR A 800 23.50 11.84 10.93
C TYR A 800 24.23 10.51 11.18
N ASN A 801 23.46 9.44 11.40
CA ASN A 801 23.97 8.08 11.51
C ASN A 801 22.92 7.10 10.97
N ILE A 802 22.96 6.84 9.66
CA ILE A 802 22.00 5.97 8.97
C ILE A 802 21.94 4.56 9.55
N VAL A 803 23.06 4.05 10.06
CA VAL A 803 23.10 2.71 10.66
C VAL A 803 22.35 2.70 11.98
N ALA A 804 22.59 3.69 12.84
CA ALA A 804 21.88 3.81 14.11
C ALA A 804 20.38 4.03 13.90
N VAL A 805 20.02 4.96 13.00
CA VAL A 805 18.62 5.25 12.65
C VAL A 805 17.96 4.01 12.07
N GLY A 806 18.60 3.31 11.13
CA GLY A 806 18.06 2.08 10.54
C GLY A 806 17.83 0.97 11.56
N VAL A 807 18.74 0.80 12.54
CA VAL A 807 18.57 -0.18 13.62
C VAL A 807 17.43 0.20 14.55
N LEU A 808 17.32 1.47 14.95
CA LEU A 808 16.24 1.96 15.83
C LEU A 808 14.89 1.95 15.12
N LEU A 809 14.86 2.27 13.81
CA LEU A 809 13.69 2.16 12.96
C LEU A 809 13.18 0.73 12.90
N PHE A 810 14.09 -0.23 12.70
CA PHE A 810 13.75 -1.66 12.75
C PHE A 810 13.21 -2.06 14.13
N ALA A 811 13.88 -1.63 15.22
CA ALA A 811 13.48 -1.97 16.58
C ALA A 811 12.11 -1.38 16.95
N SER A 812 11.78 -0.18 16.48
CA SER A 812 10.50 0.51 16.69
C SER A 812 9.36 -0.21 15.95
N ASN A 813 9.51 -0.40 14.63
CA ASN A 813 8.44 -0.90 13.77
C ASN A 813 8.22 -2.42 13.90
N TRP A 814 9.25 -3.19 14.26
CA TRP A 814 9.15 -4.64 14.50
C TRP A 814 9.25 -5.02 15.98
N ALA A 815 8.94 -4.08 16.89
CA ALA A 815 8.96 -4.26 18.34
C ALA A 815 8.23 -5.54 18.81
N GLY A 816 7.00 -5.77 18.33
CA GLY A 816 6.20 -6.96 18.64
C GLY A 816 6.85 -8.27 18.17
N PRO A 817 7.16 -8.41 16.85
CA PRO A 817 7.92 -9.54 16.33
C PRO A 817 9.22 -9.82 17.08
N VAL A 818 10.04 -8.80 17.36
CA VAL A 818 11.31 -8.95 18.12
C VAL A 818 11.05 -9.47 19.54
N TYR A 819 10.01 -8.95 20.22
CA TYR A 819 9.60 -9.44 21.54
C TYR A 819 9.26 -10.94 21.49
N TRP A 820 8.42 -11.38 20.54
CA TRP A 820 8.01 -12.78 20.43
C TRP A 820 9.13 -13.71 19.96
N SER A 821 10.04 -13.25 19.09
CA SER A 821 11.23 -14.01 18.71
C SER A 821 12.14 -14.29 19.91
N THR A 822 12.37 -13.32 20.79
CA THR A 822 13.16 -13.56 22.01
C THR A 822 12.39 -14.33 23.07
N CYS A 823 11.06 -14.21 23.12
CA CYS A 823 10.20 -15.03 23.96
C CYS A 823 10.32 -16.53 23.61
N ALA A 824 10.45 -16.87 22.32
CA ALA A 824 10.72 -18.24 21.89
C ALA A 824 11.99 -18.83 22.55
N ALA A 825 13.04 -18.00 22.70
CA ALA A 825 14.26 -18.41 23.38
C ALA A 825 14.06 -18.71 24.86
N VAL A 826 13.18 -17.98 25.53
CA VAL A 826 12.80 -18.27 26.91
C VAL A 826 12.02 -19.59 26.97
N MET A 827 11.05 -19.81 26.07
CA MET A 827 10.20 -21.01 26.07
C MET A 827 10.98 -22.31 25.81
N PHE A 828 12.00 -22.30 24.95
CA PHE A 828 12.79 -23.50 24.62
C PHE A 828 13.89 -23.85 25.63
N THR A 829 14.24 -22.95 26.54
CA THR A 829 15.41 -23.14 27.43
C THR A 829 15.06 -23.52 28.86
N LEU A 830 13.79 -23.83 29.17
CA LEU A 830 13.34 -24.27 30.50
C LEU A 830 13.51 -25.79 30.69
N PRO A 831 13.88 -26.27 31.90
CA PRO A 831 14.16 -27.69 32.15
C PRO A 831 12.89 -28.54 32.12
N SER A 832 13.03 -29.81 31.72
CA SER A 832 11.96 -30.80 31.88
C SER A 832 11.84 -31.21 33.35
N ALA A 833 10.61 -31.47 33.81
CA ALA A 833 10.31 -31.95 35.17
C ALA A 833 11.09 -33.22 35.57
N GLU A 834 11.50 -34.04 34.59
CA GLU A 834 12.38 -35.20 34.80
C GLU A 834 13.76 -34.85 35.35
N GLN A 835 14.31 -33.68 35.02
CA GLN A 835 15.61 -33.26 35.54
C GLN A 835 15.54 -32.87 37.02
N GLU A 836 14.39 -32.37 37.47
CA GLU A 836 14.13 -32.09 38.88
C GLU A 836 13.86 -33.38 39.65
N GLU A 837 13.06 -34.30 39.09
CA GLU A 837 12.71 -35.58 39.71
C GLU A 837 13.94 -36.51 39.81
N ALA A 838 14.75 -36.62 38.76
CA ALA A 838 16.00 -37.41 38.79
C ALA A 838 17.11 -36.79 39.65
N ALA A 839 17.07 -35.47 39.88
CA ALA A 839 17.97 -34.80 40.84
C ALA A 839 17.46 -34.95 42.28
N PHE A 840 16.15 -34.96 42.49
CA PHE A 840 15.51 -35.23 43.77
C PHE A 840 15.70 -36.68 44.20
N GLU A 841 15.47 -37.66 43.33
CA GLU A 841 15.72 -39.09 43.61
C GLU A 841 17.21 -39.36 43.89
N ARG A 842 18.13 -38.72 43.14
CA ARG A 842 19.57 -38.82 43.43
C ARG A 842 19.94 -38.19 44.78
N SER A 843 19.31 -37.07 45.13
CA SER A 843 19.48 -36.41 46.43
C SER A 843 18.90 -37.25 47.58
N GLU A 844 17.74 -37.87 47.38
CA GLU A 844 17.06 -38.71 48.38
C GLU A 844 17.81 -40.04 48.58
N GLN A 845 18.25 -40.69 47.49
CA GLN A 845 19.13 -41.85 47.55
C GLN A 845 20.49 -41.51 48.18
N ALA A 846 21.06 -40.33 47.91
CA ALA A 846 22.28 -39.87 48.57
C ALA A 846 22.06 -39.65 50.08
N ALA A 847 20.95 -39.02 50.47
CA ALA A 847 20.60 -38.78 51.87
C ALA A 847 20.28 -40.08 52.64
N GLU A 848 19.64 -41.06 52.01
CA GLU A 848 19.33 -42.37 52.58
C GLU A 848 20.58 -43.26 52.73
N LYS A 849 21.50 -43.18 51.76
CA LYS A 849 22.81 -43.83 51.82
C LYS A 849 23.73 -43.20 52.88
N GLN A 850 23.55 -41.90 53.16
CA GLN A 850 24.27 -41.18 54.21
C GLN A 850 23.71 -41.45 55.62
N ARG A 851 22.40 -41.75 55.75
CA ARG A 851 21.77 -42.18 57.00
C ARG A 851 22.15 -43.61 57.41
N THR A 852 22.51 -44.48 56.47
CA THR A 852 22.88 -45.89 56.73
C THR A 852 24.37 -46.11 57.01
N LEU A 853 25.23 -45.11 56.81
CA LEU A 853 26.70 -45.22 56.90
C LEU A 853 27.32 -44.47 58.09
N GLY A 854 26.60 -44.39 59.21
CA GLY A 854 27.20 -44.00 60.49
C GLY A 854 28.10 -45.09 61.05
N SER A 855 29.40 -45.11 60.70
CA SER A 855 30.47 -45.51 61.66
C SER A 855 31.93 -45.42 61.18
N LYS A 856 32.28 -45.13 59.91
CA LYS A 856 33.72 -45.20 59.50
C LYS A 856 34.17 -44.05 58.61
N LYS A 857 34.73 -43.02 59.27
CA LYS A 857 35.24 -41.76 58.69
C LYS A 857 36.30 -41.96 57.59
N TRP A 858 37.16 -42.99 57.71
CA TRP A 858 38.21 -43.28 56.73
C TRP A 858 37.67 -43.79 55.38
N ILE A 859 36.49 -44.44 55.36
CA ILE A 859 35.84 -44.90 54.12
C ILE A 859 35.27 -43.70 53.34
N HIS A 860 34.91 -42.62 54.04
CA HIS A 860 34.43 -41.38 53.42
C HIS A 860 35.57 -40.62 52.71
N GLU A 861 36.75 -40.53 53.31
CA GLU A 861 37.91 -39.85 52.72
C GLU A 861 38.45 -40.59 51.49
N GLU A 862 38.53 -41.93 51.54
CA GLU A 862 38.94 -42.77 50.39
C GLU A 862 37.90 -42.70 49.25
N ARG A 863 36.60 -42.70 49.58
CA ARG A 863 35.53 -42.56 48.57
C ARG A 863 35.50 -41.18 47.94
N ASP A 864 35.78 -40.12 48.69
CA ASP A 864 35.90 -38.76 48.14
C ASP A 864 37.08 -38.65 47.17
N LEU A 865 38.20 -39.30 47.48
CA LEU A 865 39.36 -39.36 46.58
C LEU A 865 39.03 -40.13 45.29
N LEU A 866 38.38 -41.29 45.40
CA LEU A 866 37.91 -42.08 44.25
C LEU A 866 36.80 -41.38 43.46
N HIS A 867 35.90 -40.64 44.12
CA HIS A 867 34.89 -39.82 43.44
C HIS A 867 35.52 -38.67 42.68
N ARG A 868 36.52 -37.98 43.25
CA ARG A 868 37.26 -36.93 42.53
C ARG A 868 38.02 -37.49 41.32
N GLN A 869 38.60 -38.69 41.45
CA GLN A 869 39.25 -39.38 40.34
C GLN A 869 38.26 -39.88 39.27
N ALA A 870 37.08 -40.37 39.66
CA ALA A 870 36.03 -40.79 38.73
C ALA A 870 35.34 -39.61 38.02
N VAL A 871 35.16 -38.49 38.73
CA VAL A 871 34.67 -37.24 38.16
C VAL A 871 35.69 -36.67 37.17
N ALA A 872 36.98 -36.66 37.53
CA ALA A 872 38.07 -36.28 36.63
C ALA A 872 38.14 -37.18 35.37
N ALA A 873 37.84 -38.48 35.50
CA ALA A 873 37.71 -39.38 34.36
C ALA A 873 36.45 -39.12 33.52
N SER A 874 35.31 -38.77 34.14
CA SER A 874 34.04 -38.48 33.44
C SER A 874 34.04 -37.18 32.62
N PHE A 875 34.96 -36.24 32.91
CA PHE A 875 35.15 -35.04 32.08
C PHE A 875 35.75 -35.33 30.70
N THR A 876 36.17 -36.57 30.40
CA THR A 876 36.63 -36.98 29.07
C THR A 876 35.52 -37.44 28.12
N SER A 877 34.26 -37.54 28.57
CA SER A 877 33.11 -37.93 27.74
C SER A 877 32.00 -36.86 27.73
N ALA A 878 32.34 -35.67 27.23
CA ALA A 878 31.43 -34.53 27.09
C ALA A 878 30.74 -34.31 25.70
N PRO A 879 30.40 -35.31 24.84
CA PRO A 879 29.73 -34.99 23.56
C PRO A 879 28.19 -35.03 23.59
N ILE A 880 27.53 -35.58 24.62
CA ILE A 880 26.09 -35.90 24.52
C ILE A 880 25.18 -34.67 24.73
N ARG A 881 25.53 -33.74 25.64
CA ARG A 881 24.68 -32.58 26.00
C ARG A 881 24.62 -31.49 24.92
N GLN A 882 25.74 -31.22 24.26
CA GLN A 882 25.85 -30.18 23.23
C GLN A 882 25.03 -30.53 21.96
N SER A 883 24.88 -31.83 21.65
CA SER A 883 24.14 -32.30 20.47
C SER A 883 22.62 -32.18 20.56
N GLN A 884 22.03 -32.08 21.76
CA GLN A 884 20.57 -32.05 21.96
C GLN A 884 19.98 -30.63 21.95
N ASP A 885 20.66 -29.64 22.52
CA ASP A 885 20.22 -28.23 22.48
C ASP A 885 20.38 -27.63 21.07
N GLU A 886 21.45 -28.01 20.36
CA GLU A 886 21.62 -27.69 18.93
C GLU A 886 20.51 -28.28 18.05
N SER A 887 19.85 -29.37 18.49
CA SER A 887 18.78 -30.04 17.75
C SER A 887 17.43 -29.29 17.83
N ILE A 888 17.11 -28.66 18.96
CA ILE A 888 15.84 -27.93 19.16
C ILE A 888 15.84 -26.62 18.37
N TRP A 889 16.91 -25.84 18.52
CA TRP A 889 17.06 -24.56 17.84
C TRP A 889 17.14 -24.69 16.33
N HIS A 890 17.88 -25.69 15.85
CA HIS A 890 17.93 -26.02 14.44
C HIS A 890 16.53 -26.30 13.89
N GLU A 891 15.72 -27.10 14.59
CA GLU A 891 14.37 -27.44 14.15
C GLU A 891 13.41 -26.24 14.15
N HIS A 892 13.47 -25.37 15.18
CA HIS A 892 12.70 -24.13 15.25
C HIS A 892 13.02 -23.18 14.07
N ILE A 893 14.31 -22.92 13.84
CA ILE A 893 14.77 -22.04 12.76
C ILE A 893 14.40 -22.65 11.41
N SER A 894 14.58 -23.96 11.21
CA SER A 894 14.16 -24.64 9.98
C SER A 894 12.67 -24.42 9.66
N ILE A 895 11.77 -24.52 10.65
CA ILE A 895 10.32 -24.31 10.44
C ILE A 895 10.02 -22.84 10.09
N MET A 896 10.67 -21.89 10.77
CA MET A 896 10.52 -20.46 10.44
C MET A 896 11.04 -20.13 9.05
N THR A 897 12.20 -20.67 8.66
CA THR A 897 12.76 -20.51 7.31
C THR A 897 11.83 -21.11 6.25
N ILE A 898 11.19 -22.26 6.51
CA ILE A 898 10.18 -22.83 5.60
C ILE A 898 9.02 -21.86 5.39
N PHE A 899 8.47 -21.29 6.46
CA PHE A 899 7.37 -20.32 6.36
C PHE A 899 7.80 -19.09 5.55
N ILE A 900 8.97 -18.52 5.84
CA ILE A 900 9.49 -17.33 5.15
C ILE A 900 9.73 -17.62 3.66
N SER A 901 10.43 -18.71 3.32
CA SER A 901 10.69 -19.07 1.92
C SER A 901 9.40 -19.39 1.16
N ALA A 902 8.43 -20.07 1.79
CA ALA A 902 7.14 -20.38 1.16
C ALA A 902 6.31 -19.11 0.91
N SER A 903 6.28 -18.22 1.90
CA SER A 903 5.65 -16.90 1.80
C SER A 903 6.27 -16.06 0.69
N LEU A 904 7.61 -16.00 0.63
CA LEU A 904 8.34 -15.27 -0.40
C LEU A 904 8.04 -15.80 -1.80
N VAL A 905 8.01 -17.13 -1.97
CA VAL A 905 7.61 -17.76 -3.24
C VAL A 905 6.18 -17.39 -3.60
N ALA A 906 5.24 -17.44 -2.65
CA ALA A 906 3.85 -17.10 -2.91
C ALA A 906 3.68 -15.64 -3.35
N VAL A 907 4.36 -14.70 -2.69
CA VAL A 907 4.37 -13.28 -3.08
C VAL A 907 4.97 -13.08 -4.48
N MET A 908 6.05 -13.79 -4.80
CA MET A 908 6.71 -13.70 -6.11
C MET A 908 5.97 -14.45 -7.23
N ALA A 909 5.12 -15.42 -6.88
CA ALA A 909 4.38 -16.29 -7.80
C ALA A 909 2.90 -15.92 -7.93
N ALA A 910 2.41 -14.94 -7.17
CA ALA A 910 1.05 -14.42 -7.30
C ALA A 910 0.78 -14.07 -8.78
N PRO A 911 -0.18 -14.73 -9.45
CA PRO A 911 -0.49 -14.54 -10.83
C PRO A 911 -1.06 -13.14 -10.98
N THR A 912 -0.65 -12.51 -12.06
CA THR A 912 -1.25 -11.27 -12.49
C THR A 912 -2.72 -11.54 -12.87
N ARG A 913 -3.65 -10.80 -12.26
CA ARG A 913 -5.06 -10.76 -12.65
C ARG A 913 -5.15 -10.48 -14.15
N THR A 914 -6.04 -11.16 -14.88
CA THR A 914 -6.29 -10.78 -16.27
C THR A 914 -7.07 -9.47 -16.26
N TYR A 915 -6.48 -8.41 -16.82
CA TYR A 915 -7.17 -7.13 -16.96
C TYR A 915 -8.30 -7.23 -18.01
N LEU A 916 -9.54 -6.92 -17.61
CA LEU A 916 -10.72 -7.03 -18.45
C LEU A 916 -10.94 -5.73 -19.25
N ALA A 917 -10.19 -5.55 -20.32
CA ALA A 917 -10.19 -4.31 -21.11
C ALA A 917 -11.60 -3.93 -21.63
N PHE A 918 -12.43 -4.93 -21.98
CA PHE A 918 -13.79 -4.71 -22.49
C PHE A 918 -14.73 -4.02 -21.49
N GLN A 919 -14.45 -4.08 -20.18
CA GLN A 919 -15.29 -3.44 -19.17
C GLN A 919 -15.10 -1.91 -19.13
N HIS A 920 -13.90 -1.45 -19.52
CA HIS A 920 -13.52 -0.05 -19.59
C HIS A 920 -13.72 0.55 -20.98
N ASN A 921 -13.57 -0.28 -22.03
CA ASN A 921 -13.85 0.12 -23.41
C ASN A 921 -14.55 -1.00 -24.18
N ALA A 922 -15.89 -0.92 -24.25
CA ALA A 922 -16.70 -1.90 -24.98
C ALA A 922 -16.51 -1.86 -26.51
N LYS A 923 -15.92 -0.77 -27.04
CA LYS A 923 -15.67 -0.55 -28.48
C LYS A 923 -14.30 -1.08 -28.94
N LEU A 924 -13.55 -1.69 -28.03
CA LEU A 924 -12.28 -2.32 -28.35
C LEU A 924 -12.51 -3.71 -28.95
N TYR A 925 -12.29 -3.84 -30.26
CA TYR A 925 -12.46 -5.09 -31.03
C TYR A 925 -11.15 -5.83 -31.32
N SER A 926 -10.02 -5.17 -31.07
CA SER A 926 -8.66 -5.72 -31.24
C SER A 926 -7.79 -5.29 -30.06
N LEU A 927 -6.94 -6.19 -29.54
CA LEU A 927 -5.99 -5.90 -28.46
C LEU A 927 -4.73 -6.76 -28.53
N ALA A 928 -3.56 -6.12 -28.51
CA ALA A 928 -2.28 -6.80 -28.28
C ALA A 928 -2.12 -7.11 -26.78
N THR A 929 -1.78 -8.35 -26.45
CA THR A 929 -1.50 -8.76 -25.07
C THR A 929 -0.48 -9.88 -25.02
N ALA A 930 0.29 -9.95 -23.95
CA ALA A 930 1.18 -11.07 -23.70
C ALA A 930 0.40 -12.34 -23.31
N VAL A 931 0.79 -13.48 -23.89
CA VAL A 931 0.36 -14.81 -23.47
C VAL A 931 1.03 -15.13 -22.13
N ARG A 932 0.22 -15.50 -21.15
CA ARG A 932 0.69 -15.90 -19.81
C ARG A 932 0.81 -17.41 -19.69
N SER A 933 -0.10 -18.18 -20.28
CA SER A 933 0.04 -19.64 -20.34
C SER A 933 -0.82 -20.25 -21.43
N ILE A 934 -0.45 -21.47 -21.83
CA ILE A 934 -1.18 -22.30 -22.79
C ILE A 934 -1.29 -23.70 -22.17
N ARG A 935 -2.51 -24.22 -22.05
CA ARG A 935 -2.78 -25.50 -21.39
C ARG A 935 -3.64 -26.38 -22.29
N SER A 936 -3.49 -27.70 -22.17
CA SER A 936 -4.46 -28.63 -22.73
C SER A 936 -5.78 -28.50 -21.99
N ALA A 937 -6.91 -28.47 -22.71
CA ALA A 937 -8.22 -28.44 -22.08
C ALA A 937 -8.48 -29.69 -21.22
N THR A 938 -7.91 -30.84 -21.60
CA THR A 938 -8.02 -32.11 -20.84
C THR A 938 -7.12 -32.15 -19.61
N SER A 939 -6.16 -31.22 -19.47
CA SER A 939 -5.28 -31.11 -18.29
C SER A 939 -5.71 -30.02 -17.30
N LEU A 940 -6.87 -29.40 -17.53
CA LEU A 940 -7.49 -28.47 -16.59
C LEU A 940 -8.03 -29.21 -15.35
N GLU A 941 -8.29 -28.46 -14.30
CA GLU A 941 -8.93 -28.93 -13.08
C GLU A 941 -10.38 -29.34 -13.37
N GLU A 942 -10.94 -30.31 -12.62
CA GLU A 942 -12.28 -30.87 -12.87
C GLU A 942 -13.38 -29.78 -12.92
N ALA A 943 -13.28 -28.76 -12.06
CA ALA A 943 -14.17 -27.61 -12.06
C ALA A 943 -14.11 -26.83 -13.40
N ASN A 944 -12.90 -26.59 -13.92
CA ASN A 944 -12.67 -25.89 -15.19
C ASN A 944 -13.04 -26.74 -16.41
N GLN A 945 -12.82 -28.06 -16.36
CA GLN A 945 -13.26 -28.98 -17.42
C GLN A 945 -14.78 -28.95 -17.60
N SER A 946 -15.53 -28.82 -16.50
CA SER A 946 -17.00 -28.75 -16.55
C SER A 946 -17.56 -27.53 -17.29
N LEU A 947 -16.76 -26.46 -17.43
CA LEU A 947 -17.12 -25.23 -18.15
C LEU A 947 -17.14 -25.42 -19.67
N PHE A 948 -16.37 -26.40 -20.17
CA PHE A 948 -16.17 -26.70 -21.59
C PHE A 948 -16.62 -28.13 -21.89
N LYS A 949 -17.93 -28.33 -22.07
CA LYS A 949 -18.51 -29.64 -22.34
C LYS A 949 -17.92 -30.25 -23.61
N GLN A 950 -17.40 -31.48 -23.52
CA GLN A 950 -16.86 -32.27 -24.64
C GLN A 950 -15.51 -31.78 -25.23
N ALA A 951 -14.62 -31.21 -24.41
CA ALA A 951 -13.25 -30.90 -24.84
C ALA A 951 -12.47 -32.17 -25.27
N GLY A 952 -11.81 -32.11 -26.43
CA GLY A 952 -10.95 -33.16 -26.97
C GLY A 952 -9.46 -32.91 -26.74
N GLU A 953 -8.60 -33.82 -27.20
CA GLU A 953 -7.13 -33.74 -27.01
C GLU A 953 -6.47 -32.55 -27.73
N ASP A 954 -7.08 -32.06 -28.81
CA ASP A 954 -6.56 -30.92 -29.59
C ASP A 954 -7.05 -29.56 -29.07
N ASP A 955 -7.95 -29.56 -28.09
CA ASP A 955 -8.46 -28.32 -27.50
C ASP A 955 -7.45 -27.74 -26.50
N ARG A 956 -7.29 -26.41 -26.56
CA ARG A 956 -6.38 -25.66 -25.71
C ARG A 956 -7.10 -24.53 -24.99
N VAL A 957 -6.51 -24.12 -23.88
CA VAL A 957 -6.87 -22.91 -23.16
C VAL A 957 -5.67 -21.99 -23.10
N VAL A 958 -5.85 -20.77 -23.59
CA VAL A 958 -4.86 -19.70 -23.56
C VAL A 958 -5.26 -18.68 -22.50
N ILE A 959 -4.31 -18.26 -21.67
CA ILE A 959 -4.48 -17.21 -20.66
C ILE A 959 -3.58 -16.04 -21.05
N THR A 960 -4.09 -14.82 -20.94
CA THR A 960 -3.39 -13.59 -21.33
C THR A 960 -3.40 -12.59 -20.18
N GLU A 961 -2.47 -11.63 -20.23
CA GLU A 961 -2.35 -10.56 -19.24
C GLU A 961 -3.56 -9.62 -19.24
N GLN A 962 -4.04 -9.28 -20.43
CA GLN A 962 -5.24 -8.50 -20.63
C GLN A 962 -6.16 -9.26 -21.61
N THR A 963 -7.45 -8.96 -21.61
CA THR A 963 -8.36 -9.53 -22.62
C THR A 963 -9.46 -8.57 -23.03
N ILE A 964 -9.74 -8.55 -24.33
CA ILE A 964 -10.95 -7.94 -24.88
C ILE A 964 -12.11 -8.91 -24.95
N PHE A 965 -11.89 -10.22 -24.85
CA PHE A 965 -12.98 -11.18 -24.94
C PHE A 965 -13.84 -11.12 -23.67
N HIS A 966 -15.15 -10.94 -23.83
CA HIS A 966 -16.11 -11.08 -22.75
C HIS A 966 -16.26 -12.57 -22.41
N PRO A 967 -15.93 -13.00 -21.18
CA PRO A 967 -16.19 -14.35 -20.70
C PRO A 967 -17.70 -14.54 -20.52
N GLN A 968 -18.23 -15.73 -20.81
CA GLN A 968 -19.66 -15.98 -20.65
C GLN A 968 -20.10 -15.75 -19.19
N GLY A 969 -21.10 -14.90 -18.99
CA GLY A 969 -21.57 -14.45 -17.68
C GLY A 969 -22.73 -13.46 -17.82
N GLY A 970 -23.49 -13.22 -16.74
CA GLY A 970 -24.59 -12.24 -16.74
C GLY A 970 -25.74 -12.53 -17.72
N GLY A 971 -25.89 -13.78 -18.19
CA GLY A 971 -26.88 -14.14 -19.21
C GLY A 971 -26.42 -13.87 -20.67
N GLN A 972 -25.28 -13.20 -20.86
CA GLN A 972 -24.68 -12.95 -22.17
C GLN A 972 -23.75 -14.12 -22.60
N PRO A 973 -23.77 -14.53 -23.88
CA PRO A 973 -22.80 -15.48 -24.43
C PRO A 973 -21.35 -14.98 -24.31
N SER A 974 -20.37 -15.88 -24.35
CA SER A 974 -18.97 -15.47 -24.51
C SER A 974 -18.72 -14.93 -25.91
N ASP A 975 -17.75 -14.03 -26.04
CA ASP A 975 -17.23 -13.72 -27.36
C ASP A 975 -16.48 -14.90 -27.97
N VAL A 976 -16.34 -14.82 -29.29
CA VAL A 976 -15.56 -15.72 -30.13
C VAL A 976 -14.72 -14.86 -31.07
N GLY A 977 -13.66 -15.43 -31.60
CA GLY A 977 -12.71 -14.67 -32.41
C GLY A 977 -11.41 -15.43 -32.56
N ILE A 978 -10.32 -14.70 -32.76
CA ILE A 978 -9.00 -15.27 -32.95
C ILE A 978 -7.97 -14.58 -32.08
N MET A 979 -6.90 -15.31 -31.77
CA MET A 979 -5.64 -14.73 -31.32
C MET A 979 -4.59 -15.05 -32.37
N LYS A 980 -3.79 -14.09 -32.81
CA LYS A 980 -2.80 -14.32 -33.88
C LYS A 980 -1.45 -13.72 -33.55
N THR A 981 -0.41 -14.37 -34.06
CA THR A 981 0.95 -13.84 -34.21
C THR A 981 1.29 -13.78 -35.70
N SER A 982 2.51 -13.33 -36.04
CA SER A 982 2.98 -13.36 -37.43
C SER A 982 3.05 -14.76 -38.06
N SER A 983 3.02 -15.82 -37.24
CA SER A 983 3.28 -17.20 -37.65
C SER A 983 2.19 -18.21 -37.28
N SER A 984 1.25 -17.86 -36.40
CA SER A 984 0.21 -18.78 -35.95
C SER A 984 -1.10 -18.09 -35.58
N THR A 985 -2.20 -18.81 -35.72
CA THR A 985 -3.56 -18.37 -35.40
C THR A 985 -4.23 -19.39 -34.48
N PHE A 986 -4.82 -18.89 -33.41
CA PHE A 986 -5.60 -19.62 -32.43
C PHE A 986 -7.06 -19.19 -32.51
N ASN A 987 -7.95 -20.10 -32.89
CA ASN A 987 -9.38 -19.84 -32.99
C ASN A 987 -10.04 -19.98 -31.62
N VAL A 988 -10.47 -18.86 -31.02
CA VAL A 988 -11.17 -18.80 -29.74
C VAL A 988 -12.65 -19.10 -29.96
N SER A 989 -13.10 -20.25 -29.46
CA SER A 989 -14.48 -20.72 -29.62
C SER A 989 -15.35 -20.49 -28.38
N ALA A 990 -14.75 -20.34 -27.21
CA ALA A 990 -15.45 -19.99 -25.98
C ALA A 990 -14.52 -19.31 -24.98
N VAL A 991 -15.07 -18.43 -24.14
CA VAL A 991 -14.32 -17.75 -23.07
C VAL A 991 -15.05 -17.88 -21.74
N ARG A 992 -14.33 -18.18 -20.67
CA ARG A 992 -14.89 -18.40 -19.32
C ARG A 992 -14.00 -17.77 -18.25
N MET A 993 -14.60 -17.38 -17.14
CA MET A 993 -13.84 -17.11 -15.92
C MET A 993 -13.29 -18.43 -15.38
N ASP A 994 -12.06 -18.42 -14.88
CA ASP A 994 -11.48 -19.56 -14.17
C ASP A 994 -12.30 -19.85 -12.90
N ALA A 995 -12.74 -21.10 -12.73
CA ALA A 995 -13.54 -21.54 -11.59
C ALA A 995 -12.69 -21.88 -10.34
N VAL A 996 -11.36 -21.89 -10.47
CA VAL A 996 -10.40 -22.22 -9.41
C VAL A 996 -9.55 -21.00 -9.03
N SER A 997 -9.06 -20.24 -10.01
CA SER A 997 -8.22 -19.04 -9.79
C SER A 997 -9.02 -17.76 -9.99
N SER A 998 -9.31 -17.01 -8.92
CA SER A 998 -10.11 -15.79 -9.03
C SER A 998 -9.41 -14.72 -9.89
N GLY A 999 -10.13 -14.14 -10.85
CA GLY A 999 -9.64 -13.04 -11.69
C GLY A 999 -8.86 -13.42 -12.96
N GLN A 1000 -8.79 -14.71 -13.32
CA GLN A 1000 -8.24 -15.15 -14.61
C GLN A 1000 -9.31 -15.46 -15.66
N VAL A 1001 -8.98 -15.24 -16.94
CA VAL A 1001 -9.85 -15.54 -18.07
C VAL A 1001 -9.27 -16.68 -18.93
N LEU A 1002 -10.09 -17.70 -19.16
CA LEU A 1002 -9.77 -18.89 -19.93
C LEU A 1002 -10.30 -18.75 -21.37
N HIS A 1003 -9.40 -18.66 -22.35
CA HIS A 1003 -9.74 -18.61 -23.77
C HIS A 1003 -9.62 -20.01 -24.39
N PHE A 1004 -10.75 -20.67 -24.59
CA PHE A 1004 -10.83 -22.03 -25.10
C PHE A 1004 -10.93 -22.02 -26.63
N GLY A 1005 -10.15 -22.88 -27.28
CA GLY A 1005 -10.00 -22.85 -28.73
C GLY A 1005 -9.04 -23.89 -29.28
N ARG A 1006 -8.74 -23.76 -30.58
CA ARG A 1006 -7.79 -24.63 -31.30
C ARG A 1006 -6.84 -23.81 -32.16
N PHE A 1007 -5.59 -24.25 -32.25
CA PHE A 1007 -4.64 -23.72 -33.23
C PHE A 1007 -4.99 -24.22 -34.64
N GLU A 1008 -4.89 -23.35 -35.64
CA GLU A 1008 -5.09 -23.74 -37.05
C GLU A 1008 -4.06 -24.76 -37.53
N SER A 1009 -2.85 -24.71 -36.97
CA SER A 1009 -1.76 -25.65 -37.25
C SER A 1009 -1.90 -27.02 -36.54
N GLY A 1010 -2.88 -27.18 -35.66
CA GLY A 1010 -3.13 -28.42 -34.90
C GLY A 1010 -2.14 -28.73 -33.77
N HIS A 1011 -1.19 -27.83 -33.46
CA HIS A 1011 -0.26 -27.97 -32.34
C HIS A 1011 0.04 -26.63 -31.68
N ASP A 1012 0.49 -26.67 -30.42
CA ASP A 1012 0.82 -25.47 -29.64
C ASP A 1012 1.91 -24.65 -30.32
N ALA A 1013 1.53 -23.46 -30.78
CA ALA A 1013 2.41 -22.61 -31.58
C ALA A 1013 2.80 -21.30 -30.85
N PHE A 1014 2.03 -20.88 -29.85
CA PHE A 1014 2.37 -19.74 -29.01
C PHE A 1014 3.34 -20.13 -27.89
N LYS A 1015 4.06 -19.14 -27.35
CA LYS A 1015 4.92 -19.27 -26.17
C LYS A 1015 4.48 -18.32 -25.06
N GLU A 1016 4.75 -18.71 -23.82
CA GLU A 1016 4.60 -17.81 -22.68
C GLU A 1016 5.51 -16.57 -22.86
N GLY A 1017 4.96 -15.39 -22.59
CA GLY A 1017 5.58 -14.08 -22.82
C GLY A 1017 5.48 -13.57 -24.27
N GLU A 1018 4.97 -14.37 -25.21
CA GLU A 1018 4.77 -13.95 -26.60
C GLU A 1018 3.55 -13.02 -26.71
N THR A 1019 3.70 -11.90 -27.43
CA THR A 1019 2.60 -10.99 -27.72
C THR A 1019 1.70 -11.59 -28.79
N VAL A 1020 0.40 -11.69 -28.49
CA VAL A 1020 -0.65 -12.08 -29.44
C VAL A 1020 -1.62 -10.93 -29.64
N THR A 1021 -2.10 -10.73 -30.86
CA THR A 1021 -3.21 -9.83 -31.15
C THR A 1021 -4.51 -10.61 -31.03
N GLN A 1022 -5.37 -10.20 -30.10
CA GLN A 1022 -6.74 -10.68 -29.95
C GLN A 1022 -7.64 -9.93 -30.91
N GLU A 1023 -8.48 -10.63 -31.67
CA GLU A 1023 -9.53 -10.05 -32.51
C GLU A 1023 -10.85 -10.76 -32.23
N ILE A 1024 -11.88 -10.02 -31.87
CA ILE A 1024 -13.22 -10.59 -31.64
C ILE A 1024 -14.11 -10.49 -32.88
N ASP A 1025 -15.07 -11.41 -32.98
CA ASP A 1025 -16.15 -11.33 -33.95
C ASP A 1025 -17.06 -10.13 -33.61
N THR A 1026 -16.81 -9.02 -34.32
CA THR A 1026 -17.44 -7.72 -34.06
C THR A 1026 -18.95 -7.77 -34.24
N GLU A 1027 -19.43 -8.51 -35.25
CA GLU A 1027 -20.87 -8.65 -35.52
C GLU A 1027 -21.56 -9.38 -34.37
N LYS A 1028 -20.98 -10.48 -33.88
CA LYS A 1028 -21.51 -11.20 -32.71
C LYS A 1028 -21.44 -10.36 -31.44
N ARG A 1029 -20.32 -9.67 -31.18
CA ARG A 1029 -20.18 -8.77 -30.02
C ARG A 1029 -21.26 -7.70 -30.00
N LEU A 1030 -21.49 -7.04 -31.14
CA LEU A 1030 -22.52 -6.01 -31.27
C LEU A 1030 -23.92 -6.61 -31.07
N LEU A 1031 -24.22 -7.75 -31.69
CA LEU A 1031 -25.48 -8.46 -31.50
C LEU A 1031 -25.72 -8.80 -30.02
N TYR A 1032 -24.70 -9.32 -29.32
CA TYR A 1032 -24.80 -9.66 -27.90
C TYR A 1032 -25.00 -8.42 -27.03
N SER A 1033 -24.30 -7.33 -27.32
CA SER A 1033 -24.44 -6.06 -26.60
C SER A 1033 -25.83 -5.44 -26.79
N ARG A 1034 -26.38 -5.52 -28.01
CA ARG A 1034 -27.75 -5.11 -28.34
C ARG A 1034 -28.79 -5.96 -27.60
N LEU A 1035 -28.63 -7.28 -27.63
CA LEU A 1035 -29.52 -8.20 -26.92
C LEU A 1035 -29.47 -7.98 -25.41
N HIS A 1036 -28.29 -7.73 -24.84
CA HIS A 1036 -28.12 -7.48 -23.41
C HIS A 1036 -28.79 -6.17 -22.99
N THR A 1037 -28.51 -5.08 -23.71
CA THR A 1037 -29.11 -3.77 -23.44
C THR A 1037 -30.63 -3.81 -23.62
N ALA A 1038 -31.14 -4.47 -24.66
CA ALA A 1038 -32.58 -4.69 -24.85
C ALA A 1038 -33.21 -5.51 -23.71
N GLY A 1039 -32.45 -6.40 -23.07
CA GLY A 1039 -32.86 -7.14 -21.88
C GLY A 1039 -33.08 -6.23 -20.68
N HIS A 1040 -32.18 -5.27 -20.45
CA HIS A 1040 -32.35 -4.24 -19.41
C HIS A 1040 -33.50 -3.28 -19.71
N VAL A 1041 -33.66 -2.85 -20.98
CA VAL A 1041 -34.82 -2.03 -21.40
C VAL A 1041 -36.13 -2.76 -21.14
N LEU A 1042 -36.21 -4.06 -21.47
CA LEU A 1042 -37.38 -4.89 -21.17
C LEU A 1042 -37.62 -5.06 -19.67
N GLY A 1043 -36.55 -5.27 -18.89
CA GLY A 1043 -36.58 -5.36 -17.43
C GLY A 1043 -37.19 -4.10 -16.83
N ALA A 1044 -36.61 -2.94 -17.15
CA ALA A 1044 -37.02 -1.62 -16.68
C ALA A 1044 -38.46 -1.30 -17.08
N ALA A 1045 -38.84 -1.59 -18.33
CA ALA A 1045 -40.21 -1.38 -18.82
C ALA A 1045 -41.23 -2.26 -18.06
N THR A 1046 -40.87 -3.51 -17.79
CA THR A 1046 -41.74 -4.46 -17.08
C THR A 1046 -41.89 -4.06 -15.62
N ARG A 1047 -40.78 -3.73 -14.93
CA ARG A 1047 -40.79 -3.26 -13.54
C ARG A 1047 -41.63 -2.02 -13.38
N LYS A 1048 -41.40 -0.99 -14.22
CA LYS A 1048 -42.16 0.27 -14.17
C LYS A 1048 -43.67 0.09 -14.29
N LEU A 1049 -44.13 -0.95 -14.98
CA LEU A 1049 -45.56 -1.22 -15.18
C LEU A 1049 -46.19 -2.09 -14.09
N LEU A 1050 -45.42 -2.99 -13.47
CA LEU A 1050 -45.95 -4.14 -12.74
C LEU A 1050 -45.47 -4.27 -11.29
N GLU A 1051 -44.43 -3.56 -10.86
CA GLU A 1051 -43.87 -3.64 -9.50
C GLU A 1051 -44.95 -3.40 -8.43
N ASP A 1052 -45.78 -2.36 -8.59
CA ASP A 1052 -46.87 -2.05 -7.66
C ASP A 1052 -48.16 -2.88 -7.87
N LYS A 1053 -48.20 -3.74 -8.91
CA LYS A 1053 -49.41 -4.48 -9.31
C LYS A 1053 -49.34 -5.97 -9.01
N ILE A 1054 -48.13 -6.50 -8.81
CA ILE A 1054 -47.89 -7.92 -8.57
C ILE A 1054 -47.12 -8.02 -7.25
N GLU A 1055 -47.74 -8.64 -6.25
CA GLU A 1055 -47.10 -8.85 -4.95
C GLU A 1055 -45.85 -9.75 -5.09
N GLY A 1056 -44.73 -9.31 -4.50
CA GLY A 1056 -43.45 -10.02 -4.59
C GLY A 1056 -42.81 -10.00 -5.98
N PHE A 1057 -43.14 -9.00 -6.82
CA PHE A 1057 -42.52 -8.81 -8.13
C PHE A 1057 -41.04 -8.46 -8.00
N ASP A 1058 -40.18 -9.23 -8.67
CA ASP A 1058 -38.77 -8.91 -8.81
C ASP A 1058 -38.18 -9.56 -10.07
N GLU A 1059 -37.00 -9.10 -10.48
CA GLU A 1059 -36.24 -9.66 -11.59
C GLU A 1059 -35.34 -10.79 -11.08
N LEU A 1060 -35.41 -11.96 -11.71
CA LEU A 1060 -34.70 -13.15 -11.25
C LEU A 1060 -33.45 -13.42 -12.08
N LYS A 1061 -33.63 -13.79 -13.35
CA LYS A 1061 -32.55 -14.19 -14.25
C LYS A 1061 -32.88 -13.75 -15.66
N ALA A 1062 -31.85 -13.47 -16.44
CA ALA A 1062 -31.99 -13.17 -17.85
C ALA A 1062 -31.10 -14.08 -18.70
N SER A 1063 -31.55 -14.31 -19.93
CA SER A 1063 -30.78 -14.93 -21.00
C SER A 1063 -30.78 -13.95 -22.17
N HIS A 1064 -29.60 -13.64 -22.68
CA HIS A 1064 -29.39 -12.75 -23.82
C HIS A 1064 -28.81 -13.52 -25.02
N PHE A 1065 -29.02 -14.83 -25.05
CA PHE A 1065 -28.66 -15.66 -26.20
C PHE A 1065 -29.55 -15.33 -27.41
N PRO A 1066 -28.98 -15.27 -28.62
CA PRO A 1066 -29.77 -15.21 -29.85
C PRO A 1066 -30.84 -16.31 -29.87
N ASP A 1067 -32.04 -15.97 -30.33
CA ASP A 1067 -33.23 -16.85 -30.41
C ASP A 1067 -33.79 -17.41 -29.08
N ALA A 1068 -33.10 -17.19 -27.96
CA ALA A 1068 -33.51 -17.60 -26.62
C ALA A 1068 -33.53 -16.43 -25.62
N ALA A 1069 -33.57 -15.20 -26.12
CA ALA A 1069 -33.53 -13.99 -25.30
C ALA A 1069 -34.81 -13.84 -24.46
N SER A 1070 -34.65 -13.75 -23.14
CA SER A 1070 -35.76 -13.58 -22.20
C SER A 1070 -35.33 -13.09 -20.82
N CYS A 1071 -36.23 -12.35 -20.15
CA CYS A 1071 -36.11 -11.99 -18.74
C CYS A 1071 -37.14 -12.77 -17.93
N GLU A 1072 -36.73 -13.33 -16.80
CA GLU A 1072 -37.56 -14.06 -15.85
C GLU A 1072 -37.84 -13.21 -14.61
N PHE A 1073 -39.11 -13.11 -14.25
CA PHE A 1073 -39.63 -12.30 -13.16
C PHE A 1073 -40.35 -13.18 -12.13
N ALA A 1074 -40.24 -12.82 -10.86
CA ALA A 1074 -41.09 -13.34 -9.80
C ALA A 1074 -42.52 -12.78 -9.94
N GLY A 1075 -43.53 -13.64 -9.77
CA GLY A 1075 -44.93 -13.28 -9.94
C GLY A 1075 -45.53 -13.68 -11.28
N SER A 1076 -46.87 -13.73 -11.36
CA SER A 1076 -47.61 -14.19 -12.55
C SER A 1076 -48.03 -13.03 -13.45
N ILE A 1077 -47.29 -12.79 -14.53
CA ILE A 1077 -47.59 -11.75 -15.53
C ILE A 1077 -48.61 -12.31 -16.52
N GLU A 1078 -49.84 -11.80 -16.47
CA GLU A 1078 -50.88 -12.16 -17.42
C GLU A 1078 -50.58 -11.69 -18.86
N GLY A 1079 -51.04 -12.44 -19.86
CA GLY A 1079 -50.80 -12.14 -21.28
C GLY A 1079 -51.33 -10.77 -21.75
N LYS A 1080 -52.32 -10.20 -21.04
CA LYS A 1080 -52.86 -8.85 -21.31
C LYS A 1080 -51.80 -7.75 -21.20
N TRP A 1081 -50.73 -7.97 -20.44
CA TRP A 1081 -49.64 -7.00 -20.27
C TRP A 1081 -48.66 -6.98 -21.43
N LYS A 1082 -48.70 -7.95 -22.35
CA LYS A 1082 -47.76 -8.03 -23.48
C LYS A 1082 -47.75 -6.75 -24.32
N GLU A 1083 -48.92 -6.23 -24.68
CA GLU A 1083 -49.03 -5.02 -25.51
C GLU A 1083 -48.60 -3.77 -24.74
N ALA A 1084 -48.90 -3.69 -23.45
CA ALA A 1084 -48.47 -2.59 -22.59
C ALA A 1084 -46.95 -2.56 -22.39
N ILE A 1085 -46.33 -3.74 -22.16
CA ILE A 1085 -44.87 -3.88 -22.04
C ILE A 1085 -44.21 -3.53 -23.38
N GLN A 1086 -44.73 -4.02 -24.51
CA GLN A 1086 -44.22 -3.66 -25.83
C GLN A 1086 -44.24 -2.14 -26.04
N LYS A 1087 -45.38 -1.49 -25.78
CA LYS A 1087 -45.51 -0.04 -25.93
C LYS A 1087 -44.50 0.72 -25.06
N LYS A 1088 -44.23 0.23 -23.84
CA LYS A 1088 -43.26 0.87 -22.94
C LYS A 1088 -41.81 0.62 -23.36
N VAL A 1089 -41.50 -0.55 -23.90
CA VAL A 1089 -40.20 -0.83 -24.53
C VAL A 1089 -39.98 0.09 -25.73
N ASP A 1090 -40.98 0.22 -26.61
CA ASP A 1090 -40.91 1.12 -27.76
C ASP A 1090 -40.68 2.57 -27.30
N GLU A 1091 -41.39 3.03 -26.26
CA GLU A 1091 -41.19 4.36 -25.67
C GLU A 1091 -39.75 4.59 -25.19
N TYR A 1092 -39.14 3.62 -24.49
CA TYR A 1092 -37.74 3.74 -24.04
C TYR A 1092 -36.73 3.65 -25.17
N VAL A 1093 -36.97 2.84 -26.20
CA VAL A 1093 -36.10 2.75 -27.38
C VAL A 1093 -36.18 4.02 -28.22
N ASP A 1094 -37.38 4.55 -28.45
CA ASP A 1094 -37.62 5.77 -29.24
C ASP A 1094 -37.10 7.03 -28.52
N ALA A 1095 -37.04 7.02 -27.19
CA ALA A 1095 -36.51 8.12 -26.38
C ALA A 1095 -34.98 8.23 -26.42
N ASP A 1096 -34.27 7.27 -27.03
CA ASP A 1096 -32.81 7.26 -27.16
C ASP A 1096 -32.08 7.54 -25.83
N LEU A 1097 -32.48 6.83 -24.78
CA LEU A 1097 -31.94 7.02 -23.45
C LEU A 1097 -30.45 6.61 -23.41
N PRO A 1098 -29.57 7.45 -22.85
CA PRO A 1098 -28.16 7.12 -22.68
C PRO A 1098 -27.97 5.89 -21.78
N VAL A 1099 -27.01 5.03 -22.16
CA VAL A 1099 -26.57 3.89 -21.36
C VAL A 1099 -25.18 4.19 -20.83
N GLU A 1100 -25.11 4.49 -19.54
CA GLU A 1100 -23.89 4.91 -18.86
C GLU A 1100 -23.32 3.77 -18.02
N ILE A 1101 -21.99 3.71 -17.92
CA ILE A 1101 -21.27 2.75 -17.08
C ILE A 1101 -20.72 3.52 -15.90
N GLU A 1102 -21.11 3.10 -14.70
CA GLU A 1102 -20.66 3.64 -13.43
C GLU A 1102 -20.04 2.50 -12.58
N TRP A 1103 -19.33 2.86 -11.51
CA TRP A 1103 -18.76 1.89 -10.57
C TRP A 1103 -19.23 2.27 -9.17
N TRP A 1104 -20.04 1.42 -8.55
CA TRP A 1104 -20.75 1.69 -7.29
C TRP A 1104 -20.25 0.80 -6.16
N SER A 1105 -20.06 1.37 -4.98
CA SER A 1105 -19.88 0.63 -3.71
C SER A 1105 -21.22 0.10 -3.18
N GLU A 1106 -21.19 -0.75 -2.13
CA GLU A 1106 -22.42 -1.17 -1.43
C GLU A 1106 -23.19 0.03 -0.86
N ASP A 1107 -22.49 1.09 -0.47
CA ASP A 1107 -23.12 2.29 0.08
C ASP A 1107 -23.76 3.16 -1.01
N ASP A 1108 -23.22 3.16 -2.23
CA ASP A 1108 -23.86 3.80 -3.39
C ASP A 1108 -25.20 3.13 -3.73
N PHE A 1109 -25.31 1.80 -3.59
CA PHE A 1109 -26.60 1.11 -3.71
C PHE A 1109 -27.59 1.53 -2.62
N LYS A 1110 -27.13 1.74 -1.38
CA LYS A 1110 -27.98 2.23 -0.28
C LYS A 1110 -28.45 3.65 -0.53
N ALA A 1111 -27.54 4.54 -0.91
CA ALA A 1111 -27.84 5.95 -1.19
C ALA A 1111 -28.89 6.09 -2.31
N ASN A 1112 -28.84 5.22 -3.31
CA ASN A 1112 -29.79 5.20 -4.43
C ASN A 1112 -31.07 4.39 -4.15
N GLY A 1113 -31.27 3.83 -2.95
CA GLY A 1113 -32.44 3.01 -2.61
C GLY A 1113 -32.51 1.68 -3.37
N LEU A 1114 -31.36 1.21 -3.88
CA LEU A 1114 -31.20 0.01 -4.71
C LEU A 1114 -30.49 -1.12 -3.96
N GLU A 1115 -30.59 -1.12 -2.63
CA GLU A 1115 -30.01 -2.11 -1.70
C GLU A 1115 -30.39 -3.56 -2.07
N ARG A 1116 -31.60 -3.73 -2.62
CA ARG A 1116 -32.10 -5.03 -3.11
C ARG A 1116 -31.29 -5.61 -4.27
N LEU A 1117 -30.52 -4.80 -4.99
CA LEU A 1117 -29.69 -5.22 -6.12
C LEU A 1117 -28.29 -5.67 -5.68
N ILE A 1118 -27.93 -5.51 -4.41
CA ILE A 1118 -26.69 -6.05 -3.85
C ILE A 1118 -26.82 -7.57 -3.82
N THR A 1119 -26.15 -8.24 -4.75
CA THR A 1119 -26.09 -9.70 -4.82
C THR A 1119 -24.82 -10.21 -4.15
N GLU A 1120 -24.88 -11.36 -3.47
CA GLU A 1120 -23.70 -12.11 -3.05
C GLU A 1120 -23.02 -12.72 -4.30
N ASN A 1121 -22.39 -11.90 -5.13
CA ASN A 1121 -21.68 -12.35 -6.31
C ASN A 1121 -20.26 -12.82 -5.91
N PRO A 1122 -19.91 -14.11 -6.00
CA PRO A 1122 -18.60 -14.62 -5.57
C PRO A 1122 -17.42 -14.06 -6.39
N ASN A 1123 -17.67 -13.40 -7.52
CA ASN A 1123 -16.65 -12.78 -8.37
C ASN A 1123 -16.45 -11.27 -8.10
N VAL A 1124 -17.30 -10.64 -7.29
CA VAL A 1124 -17.09 -9.28 -6.78
C VAL A 1124 -16.63 -9.42 -5.34
N VAL A 1125 -15.32 -9.23 -5.12
CA VAL A 1125 -14.74 -9.33 -3.78
C VAL A 1125 -15.24 -8.16 -2.94
N LYS A 1126 -15.67 -8.42 -1.70
CA LYS A 1126 -16.18 -7.38 -0.79
C LYS A 1126 -15.20 -6.19 -0.70
N GLY A 1127 -15.66 -5.02 -1.16
CA GLY A 1127 -14.91 -3.77 -1.20
C GLY A 1127 -14.32 -3.39 -2.57
N GLU A 1128 -14.53 -4.17 -3.62
CA GLU A 1128 -14.44 -3.65 -5.00
C GLU A 1128 -15.77 -2.99 -5.39
N LYS A 1129 -15.73 -1.91 -6.18
CA LYS A 1129 -16.94 -1.29 -6.73
C LYS A 1129 -17.59 -2.24 -7.74
N PHE A 1130 -18.90 -2.42 -7.66
CA PHE A 1130 -19.72 -3.09 -8.66
C PHE A 1130 -19.74 -2.25 -9.93
N ARG A 1131 -19.49 -2.88 -11.08
CA ARG A 1131 -19.81 -2.26 -12.36
C ARG A 1131 -21.32 -2.15 -12.49
N VAL A 1132 -21.79 -0.93 -12.67
CA VAL A 1132 -23.20 -0.58 -12.78
C VAL A 1132 -23.47 -0.02 -14.16
N VAL A 1133 -24.59 -0.45 -14.73
CA VAL A 1133 -25.07 0.00 -16.03
C VAL A 1133 -26.38 0.73 -15.79
N LYS A 1134 -26.37 2.01 -16.11
CA LYS A 1134 -27.47 2.94 -15.85
C LYS A 1134 -28.09 3.32 -17.18
N ILE A 1135 -29.35 2.94 -17.37
CA ILE A 1135 -30.15 3.46 -18.48
C ILE A 1135 -30.79 4.75 -17.97
N VAL A 1136 -30.21 5.89 -18.34
CA VAL A 1136 -30.57 7.19 -17.80
C VAL A 1136 -32.06 7.46 -18.01
N GLY A 1137 -32.78 7.72 -16.93
CA GLY A 1137 -34.23 7.94 -16.97
C GLY A 1137 -35.10 6.68 -17.00
N ALA A 1138 -34.52 5.48 -16.90
CA ALA A 1138 -35.25 4.21 -16.81
C ALA A 1138 -34.93 3.44 -15.52
N ASP A 1139 -33.83 2.66 -15.47
CA ASP A 1139 -33.44 1.83 -14.32
C ASP A 1139 -31.93 1.55 -14.33
N THR A 1140 -31.42 1.03 -13.21
CA THR A 1140 -29.99 0.82 -12.95
C THR A 1140 -29.71 -0.61 -12.55
N TYR A 1141 -28.66 -1.21 -13.12
CA TYR A 1141 -28.35 -2.63 -12.97
C TYR A 1141 -26.88 -2.88 -12.61
N PRO A 1142 -26.57 -3.68 -11.57
CA PRO A 1142 -25.23 -4.23 -11.40
C PRO A 1142 -24.96 -5.24 -12.52
N CYS A 1143 -24.13 -4.87 -13.50
CA CYS A 1143 -23.92 -5.67 -14.69
C CYS A 1143 -22.46 -5.62 -15.18
N GLY A 1144 -21.88 -6.79 -15.38
CA GLY A 1144 -20.53 -6.97 -15.92
C GLY A 1144 -20.46 -7.17 -17.45
N GLY A 1145 -21.61 -7.13 -18.14
CA GLY A 1145 -21.71 -7.41 -19.58
C GLY A 1145 -21.41 -6.23 -20.49
N THR A 1146 -21.43 -6.45 -21.80
CA THR A 1146 -21.21 -5.41 -22.80
C THR A 1146 -22.54 -4.77 -23.22
N HIS A 1147 -22.53 -3.46 -23.45
CA HIS A 1147 -23.73 -2.66 -23.74
C HIS A 1147 -23.51 -1.77 -24.96
N VAL A 1148 -24.61 -1.38 -25.59
CA VAL A 1148 -24.61 -0.30 -26.60
C VAL A 1148 -24.85 1.03 -25.92
N ASP A 1149 -24.37 2.12 -26.54
CA ASP A 1149 -24.33 3.46 -25.92
C ASP A 1149 -25.71 4.08 -25.64
N SER A 1150 -26.77 3.59 -26.31
CA SER A 1150 -28.13 4.11 -26.14
C SER A 1150 -29.19 3.04 -26.35
N THR A 1151 -30.39 3.29 -25.82
CA THR A 1151 -31.53 2.37 -26.00
C THR A 1151 -31.97 2.27 -27.46
N GLN A 1152 -31.79 3.33 -28.27
CA GLN A 1152 -32.09 3.30 -29.70
C GLN A 1152 -31.14 2.35 -30.45
N ALA A 1153 -29.87 2.28 -30.04
CA ALA A 1153 -28.88 1.38 -30.62
C ALA A 1153 -29.20 -0.11 -30.42
N CYS A 1154 -30.12 -0.46 -29.51
CA CYS A 1154 -30.70 -1.80 -29.46
C CYS A 1154 -31.33 -2.18 -30.80
N GLY A 1155 -31.95 -1.23 -31.50
CA GLY A 1155 -32.82 -1.47 -32.66
C GLY A 1155 -34.19 -1.98 -32.25
N LYS A 1156 -35.02 -2.37 -33.25
CA LYS A 1156 -36.41 -2.74 -33.01
C LYS A 1156 -36.50 -3.97 -32.07
N THR A 1157 -36.97 -3.73 -30.86
CA THR A 1157 -37.08 -4.75 -29.81
C THR A 1157 -38.52 -5.21 -29.69
N THR A 1158 -38.79 -6.47 -30.03
CA THR A 1158 -40.15 -7.04 -30.05
C THR A 1158 -40.34 -8.08 -28.96
N VAL A 1159 -41.30 -7.86 -28.07
CA VAL A 1159 -41.79 -8.82 -27.08
C VAL A 1159 -42.51 -9.96 -27.80
N ARG A 1160 -41.91 -11.16 -27.80
CA ARG A 1160 -42.42 -12.33 -28.51
C ARG A 1160 -43.55 -13.02 -27.73
N LYS A 1161 -43.30 -13.36 -26.47
CA LYS A 1161 -44.21 -14.21 -25.67
C LYS A 1161 -44.02 -13.95 -24.18
N ILE A 1162 -45.12 -14.06 -23.44
CA ILE A 1162 -45.10 -14.22 -21.98
C ILE A 1162 -45.48 -15.67 -21.67
N SER A 1163 -44.62 -16.36 -20.94
CA SER A 1163 -44.87 -17.74 -20.45
C SER A 1163 -44.81 -17.76 -18.94
N ARG A 1164 -45.59 -18.64 -18.31
CA ARG A 1164 -45.76 -18.69 -16.86
C ARG A 1164 -45.48 -20.11 -16.37
N SER A 1165 -44.76 -20.24 -15.26
CA SER A 1165 -44.45 -21.54 -14.64
C SER A 1165 -44.21 -21.35 -13.14
N LYS A 1166 -44.91 -22.11 -12.29
CA LYS A 1166 -44.65 -22.21 -10.83
C LYS A 1166 -44.33 -20.87 -10.14
N GLY A 1167 -45.16 -19.85 -10.34
CA GLY A 1167 -45.00 -18.55 -9.68
C GLY A 1167 -43.97 -17.61 -10.32
N THR A 1168 -43.31 -18.01 -11.41
CA THR A 1168 -42.45 -17.13 -12.23
C THR A 1168 -43.04 -16.90 -13.61
N SER A 1169 -42.68 -15.77 -14.20
CA SER A 1169 -43.08 -15.39 -15.56
C SER A 1169 -41.85 -15.04 -16.39
N ARG A 1170 -41.78 -15.63 -17.57
CA ARG A 1170 -40.71 -15.37 -18.53
C ARG A 1170 -41.25 -14.57 -19.70
N VAL A 1171 -40.65 -13.41 -19.95
CA VAL A 1171 -40.94 -12.53 -21.07
C VAL A 1171 -39.83 -12.68 -22.09
N SER A 1172 -40.14 -13.31 -23.22
CA SER A 1172 -39.21 -13.50 -24.33
C SER A 1172 -39.28 -12.33 -25.30
N TYR A 1173 -38.11 -11.91 -25.80
CA TYR A 1173 -37.99 -10.80 -26.74
C TYR A 1173 -37.04 -11.15 -27.89
N ALA A 1174 -37.01 -10.29 -28.90
CA ALA A 1174 -36.00 -10.34 -29.96
C ALA A 1174 -35.67 -8.94 -30.44
N VAL A 1175 -34.47 -8.82 -30.99
CA VAL A 1175 -33.94 -7.60 -31.60
C VAL A 1175 -33.80 -7.84 -33.10
N ALA A 1176 -34.21 -6.86 -33.93
CA ALA A 1176 -34.18 -6.95 -35.39
C ALA A 1176 -32.89 -6.35 -36.00
#